data_AF-A0A6G0XQR8-F1
#
_entry.id   AF-A0A6G0XQR8-F1
#
_cell.length_a   1.000
_cell.length_b   1.000
_cell.length_c   1.000
_cell.angle_alpha   90.00
_cell.angle_beta   90.00
_cell.angle_gamma   90.00
#
_symmetry.space_group_name_H-M   'P 1'
#
loop_
_entity.id
_entity.type
_entity.pdbx_description
1 polymer ?
#
loop_
_entity_poly.entity_id
_entity_poly.type
_entity_poly.pdbx_seq_one_letter_code
_entity_poly.pdbx_strand_id
1 'polypeptide(L)'
;MNSVVPHVDDLKRTQDTKALTGVSSNTRQQWLEQIVGIAAVAISTAMSIAYMNILHSYVQNDYFWTHFNTSGTQSFLADVFNAQLWNTSKDLPLFSIDVAIEKDYSTPDTTITIIPTDSRRIIMEQLSNLPHAIVGLRSQTPDQTMRLLICFCWLDFDRQWEVAHTVNRQKRCRDRYIDNGAVYMEATLRNTDWASYYQRWGSLFDIAYGSAIRESPGGAAWLSRTTSALAITSLEAELEFWTVTHDIKRYVVAWHNRQESGFDNSIVLEHAVRSFVVPLNHAQFQRRSGLWTSVIATIGVFNDLNYASSMNASLVRNASNSFTKLAAAKNPEMWSGDYPDTIWSIVLHDKIGPLAAIDLIYVLPPASLTNAISAARTALVRALQTDDALHAQYKTTPAMVLDMVPKTWLIDGVQYFGGDPLCLRGTPLWYVQQSFGFDNACSSPQPPLTLEGDVKSVVVAMWLHSLSWNSANYFANRLSIICQLNQVHIGECIRRLPRLYAFFETWTLSAAQPHVGPSMVADILSLNISLMQFVATTNNQTMLQQPIVDLNDPDWSFYGWLHLVDWVQGLREVVAFDGDLQSVVLISKQYTPLAYVADPLATPTRFSTFIWFAMWYICVLGMSVTLASLFVFGVATRGSFRGRNLWFASPIVGSVGSVVLL
;
A
#
# COMPACT_ATOMS: atom_id res chain seq x y z
N MET A 1 14.37 52.33 -20.85
CA MET A 1 13.76 53.20 -21.88
C MET A 1 13.41 54.52 -21.21
N ASN A 2 13.70 55.61 -21.90
CA ASN A 2 13.87 56.98 -21.40
C ASN A 2 12.64 57.65 -20.75
N SER A 3 12.96 58.76 -20.06
CA SER A 3 12.17 59.99 -19.86
C SER A 3 11.33 60.04 -18.58
N VAL A 4 11.25 61.13 -17.79
CA VAL A 4 11.81 62.49 -17.82
C VAL A 4 11.65 63.04 -16.38
N VAL A 5 12.64 63.78 -15.88
CA VAL A 5 12.54 64.64 -14.69
C VAL A 5 12.25 66.07 -15.16
N PRO A 6 11.44 66.86 -14.44
CA PRO A 6 11.89 68.22 -14.13
C PRO A 6 11.63 68.56 -12.64
N HIS A 7 12.66 68.85 -11.86
CA HIS A 7 13.29 70.17 -11.65
C HIS A 7 12.35 71.23 -11.04
N VAL A 8 12.66 71.54 -9.78
CA VAL A 8 12.16 72.62 -8.94
C VAL A 8 13.10 73.81 -9.10
N ASP A 9 12.53 74.99 -9.33
CA ASP A 9 13.03 76.37 -9.14
C ASP A 9 12.13 77.28 -10.00
N ASP A 10 11.73 78.51 -9.70
CA ASP A 10 11.96 79.52 -8.67
C ASP A 10 10.88 80.59 -8.98
N LEU A 11 10.21 81.20 -8.00
CA LEU A 11 9.54 82.51 -8.21
C LEU A 11 9.28 83.21 -6.86
N LYS A 12 10.20 84.12 -6.56
CA LYS A 12 10.19 85.14 -5.50
C LYS A 12 9.04 86.15 -5.64
N ARG A 13 8.73 86.80 -4.49
CA ARG A 13 8.28 88.21 -4.31
C ARG A 13 6.85 88.52 -4.82
N THR A 14 5.98 89.31 -4.18
CA THR A 14 6.10 90.32 -3.11
C THR A 14 4.69 90.69 -2.65
N GLN A 15 4.57 91.00 -1.35
CA GLN A 15 3.80 92.10 -0.75
C GLN A 15 2.25 92.15 -0.77
N ASP A 16 1.78 92.50 0.44
CA ASP A 16 0.70 93.42 0.77
C ASP A 16 -0.74 92.90 0.89
N THR A 17 -1.05 92.55 2.14
CA THR A 17 -2.17 93.05 2.95
C THR A 17 -3.31 93.75 2.20
N LYS A 18 -4.47 93.08 2.13
CA LYS A 18 -5.74 93.72 2.46
C LYS A 18 -6.75 92.67 2.93
N ALA A 19 -7.22 92.92 4.16
CA ALA A 19 -8.23 92.19 4.86
C ALA A 19 -9.55 92.11 4.09
N LEU A 20 -10.34 91.06 4.31
CA LEU A 20 -11.64 91.14 4.98
C LEU A 20 -12.36 89.78 4.98
N THR A 21 -12.87 89.45 6.16
CA THR A 21 -14.10 88.68 6.41
C THR A 21 -14.15 87.19 6.06
N GLY A 22 -13.99 86.37 7.10
CA GLY A 22 -15.15 85.70 7.70
C GLY A 22 -15.80 84.57 6.93
N VAL A 23 -15.43 83.33 7.28
CA VAL A 23 -16.41 82.24 7.38
C VAL A 23 -16.20 81.55 8.72
N SER A 24 -17.14 81.79 9.65
CA SER A 24 -17.33 80.93 10.82
C SER A 24 -17.68 79.54 10.31
N SER A 25 -16.70 78.65 10.24
CA SER A 25 -16.97 77.22 10.08
C SER A 25 -17.84 76.78 11.24
N ASN A 26 -19.04 76.30 10.94
CA ASN A 26 -20.03 75.85 11.91
C ASN A 26 -19.38 74.85 12.89
N THR A 27 -19.18 75.24 14.15
CA THR A 27 -18.45 74.45 15.17
C THR A 27 -19.07 73.07 15.36
N ARG A 28 -20.39 72.94 15.18
CA ARG A 28 -21.12 71.65 15.22
C ARG A 28 -20.80 70.74 14.04
N GLN A 29 -20.66 71.29 12.84
CA GLN A 29 -20.35 70.50 11.64
C GLN A 29 -18.92 69.98 11.70
N GLN A 30 -17.98 70.78 12.21
CA GLN A 30 -16.60 70.34 12.47
C GLN A 30 -16.53 69.26 13.55
N TRP A 31 -17.27 69.42 14.65
CA TRP A 31 -17.37 68.40 15.70
C TRP A 31 -17.93 67.06 15.19
N LEU A 32 -19.00 67.11 14.39
CA LEU A 32 -19.56 65.91 13.76
C LEU A 32 -18.55 65.25 12.80
N GLU A 33 -17.86 66.02 11.97
CA GLU A 33 -16.82 65.50 11.08
C GLU A 33 -15.67 64.85 11.86
N GLN A 34 -15.26 65.41 13.00
CA GLN A 34 -14.24 64.84 13.88
C GLN A 34 -14.69 63.52 14.52
N ILE A 35 -15.91 63.46 15.06
CA ILE A 35 -16.47 62.23 15.66
C ILE A 35 -16.58 61.13 14.61
N VAL A 36 -17.09 61.44 13.42
CA VAL A 36 -17.21 60.47 12.32
C VAL A 36 -15.84 60.00 11.85
N GLY A 37 -14.85 60.89 11.76
CA GLY A 37 -13.48 60.53 11.40
C GLY A 37 -12.82 59.60 12.43
N ILE A 38 -12.99 59.85 13.73
CA ILE A 38 -12.49 58.99 14.80
C ILE A 38 -13.21 57.63 14.77
N ALA A 39 -14.53 57.62 14.60
CA ALA A 39 -15.31 56.40 14.47
C ALA A 39 -14.87 55.56 13.26
N ALA A 40 -14.56 56.20 12.12
CA ALA A 40 -14.05 55.50 10.94
C ALA A 40 -12.71 54.80 11.19
N VAL A 41 -11.77 55.46 11.88
CA VAL A 41 -10.48 54.87 12.28
C VAL A 41 -10.68 53.73 13.28
N ALA A 42 -11.56 53.89 14.26
CA ALA A 42 -11.89 52.85 15.24
C ALA A 42 -12.52 51.62 14.56
N ILE A 43 -13.46 51.82 13.63
CA ILE A 43 -14.08 50.74 12.84
C ILE A 43 -13.04 50.06 11.96
N SER A 44 -12.19 50.81 11.25
CA SER A 44 -11.12 50.24 10.42
C SER A 44 -10.12 49.41 11.23
N THR A 45 -9.81 49.86 12.46
CA THR A 45 -8.97 49.12 13.41
C THR A 45 -9.66 47.84 13.87
N ALA A 46 -10.93 47.91 14.26
CA ALA A 46 -11.71 46.74 14.66
C ALA A 46 -11.85 45.73 13.51
N MET A 47 -12.06 46.19 12.28
CA MET A 47 -12.07 45.35 11.07
C MET A 47 -10.71 44.69 10.81
N SER A 48 -9.60 45.40 11.06
CA SER A 48 -8.25 44.82 10.94
C SER A 48 -8.03 43.69 11.94
N ILE A 49 -8.44 43.89 13.20
CA ILE A 49 -8.36 42.84 14.24
C ILE A 49 -9.26 41.65 13.89
N ALA A 50 -10.49 41.91 13.45
CA ALA A 50 -11.41 40.86 13.00
C ALA A 50 -10.84 40.08 11.82
N TYR A 51 -10.23 40.76 10.84
CA TYR A 51 -9.57 40.14 9.70
C TYR A 51 -8.39 39.26 10.13
N MET A 52 -7.52 39.74 11.04
CA MET A 52 -6.43 38.92 11.57
C MET A 52 -6.96 37.67 12.29
N ASN A 53 -8.05 37.77 13.04
CA ASN A 53 -8.67 36.60 13.67
C ASN A 53 -9.19 35.59 12.64
N ILE A 54 -9.79 36.04 11.54
CA ILE A 54 -10.25 35.16 10.45
C ILE A 54 -9.06 34.51 9.75
N LEU A 55 -8.04 35.32 9.42
CA LEU A 55 -6.85 34.86 8.71
C LEU A 55 -6.08 33.81 9.51
N HIS A 56 -6.08 33.91 10.84
CA HIS A 56 -5.36 32.98 11.73
C HIS A 56 -5.61 31.52 11.35
N SER A 57 -6.87 31.14 11.12
CA SER A 57 -7.26 29.77 10.76
C SER A 57 -6.65 29.30 9.43
N TYR A 58 -6.41 30.20 8.48
CA TYR A 58 -5.82 29.87 7.18
C TYR A 58 -4.30 29.81 7.20
N VAL A 59 -3.65 30.47 8.16
CA VAL A 59 -2.18 30.50 8.30
C VAL A 59 -1.67 29.65 9.46
N GLN A 60 -2.44 28.64 9.88
CA GLN A 60 -2.01 27.70 10.93
C GLN A 60 -0.91 26.74 10.45
N ASN A 61 -0.90 26.44 9.16
CA ASN A 61 0.04 25.55 8.49
C ASN A 61 0.31 26.03 7.06
N ASP A 62 1.40 25.57 6.45
CA ASP A 62 1.80 25.99 5.11
C ASP A 62 0.86 25.44 4.02
N TYR A 63 0.04 24.42 4.31
CA TYR A 63 -0.95 23.90 3.37
C TYR A 63 -2.13 24.85 3.15
N PHE A 64 -2.29 25.89 3.99
CA PHE A 64 -3.47 26.74 4.04
C PHE A 64 -4.79 25.99 4.30
N TRP A 65 -4.70 24.78 4.87
CA TRP A 65 -5.85 23.96 5.22
C TRP A 65 -6.25 24.26 6.66
N THR A 66 -7.41 24.90 6.82
CA THR A 66 -7.94 25.27 8.14
C THR A 66 -8.13 24.06 9.04
N HIS A 67 -7.70 24.17 10.30
CA HIS A 67 -7.83 23.12 11.31
C HIS A 67 -7.14 21.78 10.96
N PHE A 68 -6.21 21.77 10.00
CA PHE A 68 -5.43 20.57 9.70
C PHE A 68 -4.59 20.17 10.92
N ASN A 69 -4.76 18.94 11.35
CA ASN A 69 -3.98 18.31 12.41
C ASN A 69 -3.53 16.91 11.98
N THR A 70 -2.49 16.39 12.62
CA THR A 70 -1.93 15.08 12.27
C THR A 70 -2.78 13.92 12.82
N SER A 71 -3.32 14.07 14.03
CA SER A 71 -4.14 13.05 14.70
C SER A 71 -5.55 12.89 14.12
N GLY A 72 -6.10 13.91 13.46
CA GLY A 72 -7.44 13.88 12.89
C GLY A 72 -7.40 13.86 11.37
N THR A 73 -7.17 15.03 10.76
CA THR A 73 -7.26 15.23 9.31
C THR A 73 -6.27 14.36 8.54
N GLN A 74 -4.98 14.39 8.90
CA GLN A 74 -3.98 13.58 8.20
C GLN A 74 -4.24 12.08 8.37
N SER A 75 -4.58 11.66 9.59
CA SER A 75 -4.86 10.26 9.88
C SER A 75 -6.08 9.74 9.12
N PHE A 76 -7.16 10.53 9.05
CA PHE A 76 -8.34 10.23 8.24
C PHE A 76 -8.00 10.10 6.75
N LEU A 77 -7.26 11.07 6.20
CA LEU A 77 -6.83 11.00 4.80
C LEU A 77 -6.03 9.72 4.54
N ALA A 78 -5.05 9.42 5.39
CA ALA A 78 -4.23 8.23 5.25
C ALA A 78 -5.06 6.94 5.29
N ASP A 79 -6.02 6.81 6.21
CA ASP A 79 -6.91 5.65 6.26
C ASP A 79 -7.82 5.54 5.03
N VAL A 80 -8.37 6.66 4.54
CA VAL A 80 -9.20 6.70 3.32
C VAL A 80 -8.41 6.27 2.09
N PHE A 81 -7.18 6.74 1.94
CA PHE A 81 -6.30 6.34 0.85
C PHE A 81 -5.84 4.89 1.00
N ASN A 82 -5.45 4.45 2.19
CA ASN A 82 -5.01 3.07 2.44
C ASN A 82 -6.15 2.06 2.22
N ALA A 83 -7.41 2.47 2.38
CA ALA A 83 -8.56 1.64 2.05
C ALA A 83 -8.74 1.41 0.53
N GLN A 84 -8.14 2.25 -0.34
CA GLN A 84 -8.22 2.12 -1.80
C GLN A 84 -7.13 1.21 -2.36
N LEU A 85 -7.18 -0.08 -1.98
CA LEU A 85 -6.18 -1.06 -2.40
C LEU A 85 -6.13 -1.20 -3.94
N TRP A 86 -7.20 -1.73 -4.54
CA TRP A 86 -7.17 -2.18 -5.94
C TRP A 86 -7.57 -1.13 -6.98
N ASN A 87 -8.13 0.01 -6.55
CA ASN A 87 -8.77 0.98 -7.43
C ASN A 87 -8.06 2.34 -7.38
N THR A 88 -6.76 2.34 -7.67
CA THR A 88 -5.86 3.49 -7.51
C THR A 88 -5.95 4.54 -8.64
N SER A 89 -6.70 4.26 -9.70
CA SER A 89 -6.77 5.11 -10.91
C SER A 89 -8.06 5.94 -11.03
N LYS A 90 -8.85 6.07 -9.96
CA LYS A 90 -10.11 6.86 -9.98
C LYS A 90 -10.03 8.04 -9.04
N ASP A 91 -10.75 9.10 -9.40
CA ASP A 91 -10.98 10.24 -8.53
C ASP A 91 -11.69 9.77 -7.25
N LEU A 92 -11.13 10.13 -6.10
CA LEU A 92 -11.66 9.78 -4.80
C LEU A 92 -12.29 11.02 -4.15
N PRO A 93 -13.63 11.19 -4.23
CA PRO A 93 -14.29 12.31 -3.59
C PRO A 93 -14.28 12.14 -2.06
N LEU A 94 -13.35 12.84 -1.40
CA LEU A 94 -13.13 12.76 0.06
C LEU A 94 -14.37 13.09 0.92
N PHE A 95 -15.32 13.84 0.37
CA PHE A 95 -16.56 14.22 1.04
C PHE A 95 -17.77 13.37 0.62
N SER A 96 -17.55 12.32 -0.18
CA SER A 96 -18.61 11.38 -0.51
C SER A 96 -18.97 10.51 0.70
N ILE A 97 -20.24 10.12 0.76
CA ILE A 97 -20.75 9.12 1.70
C ILE A 97 -20.02 7.77 1.59
N ASP A 98 -19.38 7.51 0.44
CA ASP A 98 -18.73 6.25 0.08
C ASP A 98 -17.39 6.01 0.77
N VAL A 99 -16.74 7.08 1.23
CA VAL A 99 -15.40 7.02 1.85
C VAL A 99 -15.46 7.11 3.37
N ALA A 100 -16.65 6.95 3.95
CA ALA A 100 -16.84 7.00 5.39
C ALA A 100 -16.08 5.87 6.09
N ILE A 101 -15.26 6.22 7.09
CA ILE A 101 -14.52 5.27 7.92
C ILE A 101 -15.07 5.29 9.33
N GLU A 102 -15.35 4.10 9.84
CA GLU A 102 -15.78 3.87 11.22
C GLU A 102 -14.55 3.85 12.15
N LYS A 103 -13.94 5.01 12.33
CA LYS A 103 -12.87 5.27 13.29
C LYS A 103 -13.07 6.66 13.89
N ASP A 104 -12.80 6.81 15.18
CA ASP A 104 -12.86 8.11 15.85
C ASP A 104 -11.55 8.88 15.63
N TYR A 105 -11.62 9.97 14.87
CA TYR A 105 -10.49 10.86 14.56
C TYR A 105 -10.45 12.11 15.44
N SER A 106 -11.30 12.20 16.47
CA SER A 106 -11.31 13.33 17.40
C SER A 106 -10.26 13.21 18.50
N THR A 107 -9.62 12.04 18.62
CA THR A 107 -8.66 11.74 19.69
C THR A 107 -7.25 12.30 19.38
N PRO A 108 -6.44 12.62 20.40
CA PRO A 108 -5.09 13.18 20.19
C PRO A 108 -4.09 12.17 19.61
N ASP A 109 -4.33 10.87 19.75
CA ASP A 109 -3.36 9.80 19.41
C ASP A 109 -3.93 8.80 18.38
N THR A 110 -4.79 9.26 17.46
CA THR A 110 -5.37 8.38 16.43
C THR A 110 -4.27 7.77 15.55
N THR A 111 -4.33 6.45 15.37
CA THR A 111 -3.38 5.70 14.55
C THR A 111 -3.91 5.47 13.14
N ILE A 112 -3.02 5.59 12.16
CA ILE A 112 -3.21 5.19 10.77
C ILE A 112 -3.09 3.67 10.65
N THR A 113 -4.03 3.05 9.96
CA THR A 113 -4.04 1.61 9.66
C THR A 113 -3.26 1.35 8.37
N ILE A 114 -2.30 0.43 8.42
CA ILE A 114 -1.52 -0.03 7.26
C ILE A 114 -1.85 -1.50 7.01
N ILE A 115 -2.19 -1.81 5.76
CA ILE A 115 -2.55 -3.17 5.37
C ILE A 115 -1.29 -4.02 5.20
N PRO A 116 -1.14 -5.17 5.88
CA PRO A 116 0.12 -5.90 5.93
C PRO A 116 0.58 -6.44 4.57
N THR A 117 -0.33 -6.65 3.62
CA THR A 117 0.00 -7.14 2.27
C THR A 117 0.37 -6.02 1.29
N ASP A 118 0.26 -4.75 1.67
CA ASP A 118 0.44 -3.64 0.73
C ASP A 118 1.82 -3.62 0.09
N SER A 119 2.87 -3.75 0.89
CA SER A 119 4.25 -3.76 0.38
C SER A 119 4.45 -4.81 -0.70
N ARG A 120 3.90 -6.01 -0.49
CA ARG A 120 4.03 -7.16 -1.39
C ARG A 120 3.20 -6.97 -2.65
N ARG A 121 1.96 -6.54 -2.50
CA ARG A 121 1.06 -6.23 -3.61
C ARG A 121 1.62 -5.12 -4.51
N ILE A 122 2.03 -4.00 -3.92
CA ILE A 122 2.60 -2.85 -4.64
C ILE A 122 3.82 -3.28 -5.43
N ILE A 123 4.70 -4.12 -4.87
CA ILE A 123 5.85 -4.65 -5.60
C ILE A 123 5.42 -5.42 -6.85
N MET A 124 4.43 -6.31 -6.73
CA MET A 124 3.96 -7.09 -7.87
C MET A 124 3.32 -6.21 -8.96
N GLU A 125 2.55 -5.21 -8.55
CA GLU A 125 1.92 -4.24 -9.47
C GLU A 125 2.96 -3.34 -10.15
N GLN A 126 3.91 -2.77 -9.38
CA GLN A 126 4.89 -1.81 -9.89
C GLN A 126 5.99 -2.46 -10.71
N LEU A 127 6.51 -3.63 -10.30
CA LEU A 127 7.55 -4.33 -11.06
C LEU A 127 7.01 -4.92 -12.38
N SER A 128 5.71 -5.15 -12.48
CA SER A 128 5.10 -5.53 -13.76
C SER A 128 5.26 -4.42 -14.83
N ASN A 129 5.50 -3.18 -14.43
CA ASN A 129 5.87 -2.08 -15.32
C ASN A 129 7.39 -2.13 -15.62
N LEU A 130 7.75 -2.57 -16.83
CA LEU A 130 9.15 -2.78 -17.24
C LEU A 130 10.05 -1.53 -17.07
N PRO A 131 9.65 -0.31 -17.47
CA PRO A 131 10.39 0.91 -17.13
C PRO A 131 10.75 1.03 -15.64
N HIS A 132 9.79 0.79 -14.74
CA HIS A 132 10.03 0.83 -13.29
C HIS A 132 11.00 -0.28 -12.85
N ALA A 133 10.87 -1.48 -13.41
CA ALA A 133 11.77 -2.59 -13.11
C ALA A 133 13.22 -2.30 -13.54
N ILE A 134 13.43 -1.74 -14.74
CA ILE A 134 14.77 -1.37 -15.24
C ILE A 134 15.40 -0.29 -14.36
N VAL A 135 14.66 0.77 -14.02
CA VAL A 135 15.14 1.81 -13.10
C VAL A 135 15.47 1.22 -11.73
N GLY A 136 14.61 0.34 -11.22
CA GLY A 136 14.83 -0.42 -10.00
C GLY A 136 16.16 -1.17 -10.02
N LEU A 137 16.41 -1.97 -11.06
CA LEU A 137 17.67 -2.71 -11.23
C LEU A 137 18.89 -1.78 -11.30
N ARG A 138 18.80 -0.67 -12.05
CA ARG A 138 19.89 0.31 -12.17
C ARG A 138 20.21 1.04 -10.86
N SER A 139 19.24 1.12 -9.94
CA SER A 139 19.43 1.74 -8.62
C SER A 139 19.94 0.77 -7.54
N GLN A 140 19.97 -0.54 -7.82
CA GLN A 140 20.41 -1.53 -6.85
C GLN A 140 21.91 -1.44 -6.59
N THR A 141 22.29 -1.65 -5.33
CA THR A 141 23.70 -1.83 -4.98
C THR A 141 24.19 -3.20 -5.49
N PRO A 142 25.49 -3.33 -5.82
CA PRO A 142 26.07 -4.61 -6.23
C PRO A 142 25.77 -5.76 -5.26
N ASP A 143 25.74 -5.52 -3.93
CA ASP A 143 25.41 -6.57 -2.94
C ASP A 143 23.94 -7.05 -3.04
N GLN A 144 23.01 -6.21 -3.47
CA GLN A 144 21.60 -6.59 -3.58
C GLN A 144 21.32 -7.49 -4.80
N THR A 145 22.10 -7.37 -5.87
CA THR A 145 21.86 -8.07 -7.15
C THR A 145 21.76 -9.59 -7.00
N MET A 146 22.68 -10.21 -6.26
CA MET A 146 22.65 -11.65 -5.99
C MET A 146 21.89 -12.02 -4.71
N ARG A 147 21.24 -11.05 -4.06
CA ARG A 147 20.33 -11.30 -2.93
C ARG A 147 18.85 -11.23 -3.33
N LEU A 148 18.57 -10.94 -4.60
CA LEU A 148 17.25 -11.13 -5.19
C LEU A 148 16.80 -12.57 -4.99
N LEU A 149 15.60 -12.78 -4.45
CA LEU A 149 15.02 -14.11 -4.30
C LEU A 149 14.34 -14.54 -5.60
N ILE A 150 15.18 -14.66 -6.61
CA ILE A 150 14.83 -15.12 -7.95
C ILE A 150 15.53 -16.47 -8.15
N CYS A 151 14.77 -17.43 -8.68
CA CYS A 151 15.34 -18.63 -9.26
C CYS A 151 15.39 -18.44 -10.78
N PHE A 152 16.59 -18.22 -11.31
CA PHE A 152 16.76 -18.03 -12.74
C PHE A 152 16.36 -19.28 -13.52
N CYS A 153 15.86 -19.07 -14.73
CA CYS A 153 15.61 -20.12 -15.71
C CYS A 153 16.70 -20.12 -16.77
N TRP A 154 17.22 -18.93 -17.11
CA TRP A 154 18.28 -18.74 -18.09
C TRP A 154 19.26 -17.67 -17.65
N LEU A 155 20.49 -17.76 -18.16
CA LEU A 155 21.46 -16.67 -18.00
C LEU A 155 21.20 -15.55 -19.00
N ASP A 156 20.78 -15.88 -20.22
CA ASP A 156 20.67 -15.00 -21.37
C ASP A 156 19.24 -14.95 -21.93
N PHE A 157 18.87 -13.84 -22.57
CA PHE A 157 17.57 -13.72 -23.22
C PHE A 157 17.42 -14.66 -24.44
N ASP A 158 18.52 -15.07 -25.06
CA ASP A 158 18.54 -16.06 -26.15
C ASP A 158 18.31 -17.50 -25.66
N ARG A 159 18.27 -17.71 -24.33
CA ARG A 159 18.00 -18.99 -23.64
C ARG A 159 19.02 -20.08 -23.95
N GLN A 160 20.26 -19.72 -24.29
CA GLN A 160 21.34 -20.67 -24.56
C GLN A 160 21.83 -21.39 -23.29
N TRP A 161 21.82 -20.70 -22.15
CA TRP A 161 22.29 -21.26 -20.87
C TRP A 161 21.14 -21.46 -19.89
N GLU A 162 20.62 -22.68 -19.87
CA GLU A 162 19.62 -23.12 -18.90
C GLU A 162 20.22 -23.37 -17.52
N VAL A 163 19.54 -22.92 -16.46
CA VAL A 163 20.04 -23.00 -15.07
C VAL A 163 19.01 -23.48 -14.03
N ALA A 164 17.76 -23.79 -14.42
CA ALA A 164 16.78 -24.27 -13.44
C ALA A 164 17.23 -25.60 -12.82
N HIS A 165 16.93 -25.79 -11.53
CA HIS A 165 17.39 -26.96 -10.75
C HIS A 165 16.91 -28.30 -11.30
N THR A 166 15.69 -28.36 -11.84
CA THR A 166 15.11 -29.60 -12.39
C THR A 166 14.74 -29.44 -13.86
N VAL A 167 14.64 -30.58 -14.57
CA VAL A 167 14.20 -30.60 -15.98
C VAL A 167 12.75 -30.10 -16.08
N ASN A 168 11.90 -30.50 -15.15
CA ASN A 168 10.49 -30.12 -15.13
C ASN A 168 10.30 -28.64 -14.83
N ARG A 169 11.07 -28.06 -13.90
CA ARG A 169 11.11 -26.60 -13.71
C ARG A 169 11.58 -25.88 -14.95
N GLN A 170 12.64 -26.35 -15.63
CA GLN A 170 13.10 -25.74 -16.88
C GLN A 170 12.03 -25.77 -17.97
N LYS A 171 11.24 -26.85 -18.05
CA LYS A 171 10.07 -26.94 -18.93
C LYS A 171 9.00 -25.94 -18.51
N ARG A 172 8.65 -25.86 -17.22
CA ARG A 172 7.70 -24.88 -16.69
C ARG A 172 8.12 -23.43 -17.00
N CYS A 173 9.42 -23.13 -16.91
CA CYS A 173 9.97 -21.83 -17.32
C CYS A 173 9.63 -21.50 -18.77
N ARG A 174 9.85 -22.45 -19.70
CA ARG A 174 9.50 -22.26 -21.12
C ARG A 174 8.00 -22.05 -21.32
N ASP A 175 7.20 -22.84 -20.63
CA ASP A 175 5.75 -22.87 -20.83
C ASP A 175 5.04 -21.65 -20.21
N ARG A 176 5.58 -21.08 -19.11
CA ARG A 176 4.89 -20.06 -18.30
C ARG A 176 5.65 -18.77 -18.05
N TYR A 177 6.99 -18.75 -18.14
CA TYR A 177 7.82 -17.62 -17.68
C TYR A 177 8.71 -17.03 -18.77
N ILE A 178 8.53 -17.44 -20.02
CA ILE A 178 9.37 -16.99 -21.15
C ILE A 178 9.31 -15.48 -21.38
N ASP A 179 8.17 -14.87 -21.05
CA ASP A 179 7.90 -13.43 -21.18
C ASP A 179 8.26 -12.63 -19.92
N ASN A 180 8.77 -13.30 -18.88
CA ASN A 180 9.10 -12.70 -17.59
C ASN A 180 10.60 -12.36 -17.50
N GLY A 181 10.94 -11.08 -17.59
CA GLY A 181 12.33 -10.60 -17.50
C GLY A 181 13.05 -10.98 -16.21
N ALA A 182 12.32 -11.26 -15.13
CA ALA A 182 12.91 -11.63 -13.85
C ALA A 182 13.63 -12.98 -13.88
N VAL A 183 13.26 -13.92 -14.77
CA VAL A 183 13.88 -15.26 -14.80
C VAL A 183 15.15 -15.32 -15.67
N TYR A 184 15.60 -14.19 -16.20
CA TYR A 184 16.80 -14.03 -17.00
C TYR A 184 17.88 -13.26 -16.24
N MET A 185 19.04 -13.88 -15.97
CA MET A 185 20.12 -13.19 -15.26
C MET A 185 20.67 -11.99 -16.06
N GLU A 186 20.61 -12.04 -17.39
CA GLU A 186 20.99 -10.95 -18.29
C GLU A 186 20.24 -9.65 -17.96
N ALA A 187 18.96 -9.72 -17.60
CA ALA A 187 18.19 -8.55 -17.20
C ALA A 187 18.85 -7.80 -16.03
N THR A 188 19.32 -8.54 -15.01
CA THR A 188 20.02 -7.99 -13.85
C THR A 188 21.43 -7.50 -14.22
N LEU A 189 22.21 -8.30 -14.96
CA LEU A 189 23.60 -7.97 -15.27
C LEU A 189 23.75 -6.77 -16.20
N ARG A 190 22.84 -6.61 -17.18
CA ARG A 190 22.83 -5.45 -18.09
C ARG A 190 22.58 -4.14 -17.37
N ASN A 191 21.90 -4.19 -16.23
CA ASN A 191 21.49 -3.02 -15.45
C ASN A 191 22.32 -2.84 -14.17
N THR A 192 23.47 -3.51 -14.07
CA THR A 192 24.38 -3.42 -12.92
C THR A 192 25.77 -2.95 -13.38
N ASP A 193 26.44 -2.13 -12.56
CA ASP A 193 27.85 -1.83 -12.79
C ASP A 193 28.71 -3.09 -12.62
N TRP A 194 29.24 -3.59 -13.73
CA TRP A 194 29.96 -4.86 -13.75
C TRP A 194 31.24 -4.85 -12.90
N ALA A 195 31.97 -3.73 -12.88
CA ALA A 195 33.22 -3.66 -12.12
C ALA A 195 32.97 -3.86 -10.62
N SER A 196 31.98 -3.15 -10.08
CA SER A 196 31.57 -3.27 -8.68
C SER A 196 30.90 -4.60 -8.38
N TYR A 197 30.09 -5.12 -9.32
CA TYR A 197 29.52 -6.47 -9.23
C TYR A 197 30.61 -7.53 -9.11
N TYR A 198 31.63 -7.49 -9.98
CA TYR A 198 32.68 -8.50 -10.02
C TYR A 198 33.55 -8.46 -8.75
N GLN A 199 33.81 -7.29 -8.19
CA GLN A 199 34.48 -7.17 -6.88
C GLN A 199 33.69 -7.87 -5.77
N ARG A 200 32.36 -7.87 -5.84
CA ARG A 200 31.49 -8.44 -4.80
C ARG A 200 31.21 -9.93 -5.01
N TRP A 201 30.90 -10.33 -6.24
CA TRP A 201 30.35 -11.64 -6.57
C TRP A 201 31.17 -12.42 -7.60
N GLY A 202 32.23 -11.84 -8.17
CA GLY A 202 32.95 -12.38 -9.32
C GLY A 202 33.46 -13.81 -9.13
N SER A 203 34.05 -14.12 -7.97
CA SER A 203 34.55 -15.46 -7.68
C SER A 203 33.44 -16.52 -7.68
N LEU A 204 32.32 -16.23 -7.02
CA LEU A 204 31.16 -17.14 -6.99
C LEU A 204 30.49 -17.22 -8.37
N PHE A 205 30.37 -16.09 -9.07
CA PHE A 205 29.84 -16.02 -10.42
C PHE A 205 30.66 -16.87 -11.40
N ASP A 206 31.99 -16.83 -11.32
CA ASP A 206 32.87 -17.60 -12.21
C ASP A 206 32.72 -19.11 -12.02
N ILE A 207 32.58 -19.56 -10.77
CA ILE A 207 32.35 -20.97 -10.45
C ILE A 207 30.97 -21.41 -10.94
N ALA A 208 29.93 -20.64 -10.60
CA ALA A 208 28.56 -20.98 -10.92
C ALA A 208 28.27 -20.92 -12.43
N TYR A 209 28.74 -19.88 -13.11
CA TYR A 209 28.31 -19.53 -14.46
C TYR A 209 29.47 -19.19 -15.42
N GLY A 210 30.41 -18.35 -14.97
CA GLY A 210 31.40 -17.73 -15.86
C GLY A 210 32.30 -18.73 -16.59
N SER A 211 32.69 -19.82 -15.96
CA SER A 211 33.45 -20.91 -16.60
C SER A 211 32.69 -21.54 -17.76
N ALA A 212 31.42 -21.90 -17.56
CA ALA A 212 30.55 -22.47 -18.59
C ALA A 212 30.25 -21.50 -19.73
N ILE A 213 30.04 -20.21 -19.42
CA ILE A 213 29.87 -19.16 -20.43
C ILE A 213 31.12 -19.07 -21.31
N ARG A 214 32.32 -19.06 -20.72
CA ARG A 214 33.59 -18.94 -21.47
C ARG A 214 33.92 -20.19 -22.30
N GLU A 215 33.46 -21.36 -21.88
CA GLU A 215 33.54 -22.60 -22.68
C GLU A 215 32.60 -22.58 -23.89
N SER A 216 31.49 -21.84 -23.82
CA SER A 216 30.43 -21.85 -24.83
C SER A 216 30.76 -20.97 -26.05
N PRO A 217 30.41 -21.40 -27.29
CA PRO A 217 30.53 -20.56 -28.48
C PRO A 217 29.77 -19.24 -28.32
N GLY A 218 30.43 -18.11 -28.56
CA GLY A 218 29.81 -16.78 -28.43
C GLY A 218 29.67 -16.26 -26.98
N GLY A 219 29.98 -17.06 -25.97
CA GLY A 219 29.80 -16.66 -24.57
C GLY A 219 30.67 -15.48 -24.13
N ALA A 220 31.91 -15.38 -24.62
CA ALA A 220 32.76 -14.20 -24.36
C ALA A 220 32.17 -12.90 -24.96
N ALA A 221 31.53 -12.99 -26.13
CA ALA A 221 30.88 -11.86 -26.77
C ALA A 221 29.58 -11.48 -26.06
N TRP A 222 28.79 -12.47 -25.62
CA TRP A 222 27.61 -12.23 -24.77
C TRP A 222 28.02 -11.54 -23.47
N LEU A 223 29.02 -12.07 -22.76
CA LEU A 223 29.48 -11.49 -21.50
C LEU A 223 29.91 -10.04 -21.70
N SER A 224 30.73 -9.76 -22.71
CA SER A 224 31.17 -8.39 -23.02
C SER A 224 30.01 -7.43 -23.34
N ARG A 225 28.99 -7.88 -24.08
CA ARG A 225 27.82 -7.04 -24.42
C ARG A 225 26.93 -6.80 -23.21
N THR A 226 26.67 -7.84 -22.43
CA THR A 226 25.84 -7.79 -21.23
C THR A 226 26.45 -6.86 -20.18
N THR A 227 27.74 -7.00 -19.90
CA THR A 227 28.41 -6.28 -18.80
C THR A 227 28.76 -4.84 -19.14
N SER A 228 28.67 -4.44 -20.41
CA SER A 228 28.88 -3.04 -20.84
C SER A 228 27.57 -2.27 -21.04
N ALA A 229 26.41 -2.96 -21.04
CA ALA A 229 25.11 -2.39 -21.39
C ALA A 229 24.74 -1.16 -20.56
N LEU A 230 24.92 -1.18 -19.23
CA LEU A 230 24.58 -0.05 -18.35
C LEU A 230 25.26 1.26 -18.76
N ALA A 231 26.52 1.19 -19.21
CA ALA A 231 27.30 2.37 -19.56
C ALA A 231 26.94 2.96 -20.94
N ILE A 232 26.34 2.16 -21.82
CA ILE A 232 26.14 2.52 -23.23
C ILE A 232 24.66 2.61 -23.64
N THR A 233 23.72 2.13 -22.82
CA THR A 233 22.29 2.11 -23.13
C THR A 233 21.51 3.13 -22.30
N SER A 234 20.66 3.91 -22.97
CA SER A 234 19.63 4.69 -22.29
C SER A 234 18.56 3.77 -21.68
N LEU A 235 17.63 4.34 -20.89
CA LEU A 235 16.50 3.59 -20.36
C LEU A 235 15.61 3.07 -21.50
N GLU A 236 15.36 3.91 -22.51
CA GLU A 236 14.52 3.60 -23.67
C GLU A 236 15.14 2.51 -24.53
N ALA A 237 16.46 2.57 -24.79
CA ALA A 237 17.17 1.55 -25.55
C ALA A 237 17.19 0.19 -24.85
N GLU A 238 17.32 0.17 -23.52
CA GLU A 238 17.25 -1.07 -22.73
C GLU A 238 15.83 -1.63 -22.72
N LEU A 239 14.81 -0.78 -22.60
CA LEU A 239 13.42 -1.19 -22.69
C LEU A 239 13.08 -1.77 -24.07
N GLU A 240 13.55 -1.15 -25.16
CA GLU A 240 13.41 -1.68 -26.52
C GLU A 240 14.13 -3.01 -26.69
N PHE A 241 15.33 -3.16 -26.10
CA PHE A 241 16.07 -4.42 -26.11
C PHE A 241 15.26 -5.56 -25.45
N TRP A 242 14.58 -5.28 -24.33
CA TRP A 242 13.76 -6.28 -23.64
C TRP A 242 12.48 -6.59 -24.43
N THR A 243 11.75 -5.55 -24.82
CA THR A 243 10.39 -5.69 -25.36
C THR A 243 10.37 -6.04 -26.84
N VAL A 244 11.13 -5.33 -27.66
CA VAL A 244 11.10 -5.47 -29.13
C VAL A 244 12.00 -6.61 -29.58
N THR A 245 13.20 -6.73 -29.00
CA THR A 245 14.16 -7.76 -29.44
C THR A 245 13.85 -9.15 -28.84
N HIS A 246 13.37 -9.21 -27.60
CA HIS A 246 13.24 -10.47 -26.85
C HIS A 246 11.81 -10.81 -26.37
N ASP A 247 10.80 -10.01 -26.74
CA ASP A 247 9.38 -10.22 -26.38
C ASP A 247 9.15 -10.35 -24.85
N ILE A 248 9.93 -9.64 -24.03
CA ILE A 248 9.71 -9.56 -22.60
C ILE A 248 8.54 -8.61 -22.31
N LYS A 249 7.56 -9.09 -21.54
CA LYS A 249 6.29 -8.37 -21.30
C LYS A 249 6.11 -7.91 -19.86
N ARG A 250 6.78 -8.58 -18.92
CA ARG A 250 6.60 -8.35 -17.48
C ARG A 250 7.89 -8.65 -16.72
N TYR A 251 8.01 -8.10 -15.52
CA TYR A 251 9.08 -8.42 -14.58
C TYR A 251 8.44 -8.80 -13.23
N VAL A 252 8.22 -10.08 -13.04
CA VAL A 252 7.51 -10.64 -11.88
C VAL A 252 8.49 -11.47 -11.06
N VAL A 253 8.78 -11.01 -9.84
CA VAL A 253 9.64 -11.72 -8.88
C VAL A 253 8.84 -12.76 -8.10
N ALA A 254 9.52 -13.75 -7.52
CA ALA A 254 8.86 -14.74 -6.67
C ALA A 254 8.41 -14.12 -5.34
N TRP A 255 7.28 -14.59 -4.81
CA TRP A 255 6.90 -14.33 -3.43
C TRP A 255 7.93 -14.96 -2.49
N HIS A 256 8.25 -14.27 -1.42
CA HIS A 256 9.18 -14.77 -0.41
C HIS A 256 8.96 -14.06 0.92
N ASN A 257 9.38 -14.65 2.05
CA ASN A 257 9.29 -14.01 3.36
C ASN A 257 10.64 -13.74 4.05
N ARG A 258 11.73 -13.65 3.28
CA ARG A 258 13.06 -13.32 3.81
C ARG A 258 13.18 -11.88 4.31
N GLN A 259 12.44 -10.96 3.70
CA GLN A 259 12.52 -9.53 3.98
C GLN A 259 11.16 -8.88 3.71
N GLU A 260 10.78 -7.98 4.61
CA GLU A 260 9.66 -7.04 4.46
C GLU A 260 10.14 -5.88 3.60
N SER A 261 9.38 -5.56 2.56
CA SER A 261 9.72 -4.44 1.68
C SER A 261 9.19 -3.13 2.24
N GLY A 262 9.99 -2.08 2.14
CA GLY A 262 9.59 -0.73 2.55
C GLY A 262 8.92 0.04 1.41
N PHE A 263 8.06 0.98 1.76
CA PHE A 263 7.45 1.95 0.83
C PHE A 263 7.04 3.21 1.58
N ASP A 264 6.94 4.31 0.82
CA ASP A 264 6.43 5.60 1.28
C ASP A 264 5.24 5.97 0.40
N ASN A 265 4.07 6.23 0.98
CA ASN A 265 2.98 6.88 0.25
C ASN A 265 2.78 8.29 0.73
N SER A 266 2.48 9.16 -0.22
CA SER A 266 2.17 10.56 0.03
C SER A 266 1.18 11.08 -0.99
N ILE A 267 0.42 12.10 -0.62
CA ILE A 267 -0.38 12.88 -1.56
C ILE A 267 0.28 14.21 -1.83
N VAL A 268 0.04 14.73 -3.03
CA VAL A 268 0.42 16.09 -3.39
C VAL A 268 -0.81 16.97 -3.25
N LEU A 269 -0.75 17.93 -2.31
CA LEU A 269 -1.72 19.01 -2.20
C LEU A 269 -1.32 20.13 -3.16
N GLU A 270 -2.15 20.37 -4.16
CA GLU A 270 -1.97 21.48 -5.09
C GLU A 270 -2.68 22.73 -4.58
N HIS A 271 -1.93 23.80 -4.36
CA HIS A 271 -2.46 25.12 -3.99
C HIS A 271 -2.14 26.15 -5.08
N ALA A 272 -2.83 27.29 -5.08
CA ALA A 272 -2.67 28.35 -6.08
C ALA A 272 -1.24 28.93 -6.18
N VAL A 273 -0.40 28.71 -5.16
CA VAL A 273 0.97 29.25 -5.07
C VAL A 273 2.03 28.16 -5.32
N ARG A 274 1.86 26.99 -4.71
CA ARG A 274 2.81 25.87 -4.79
C ARG A 274 2.14 24.56 -4.38
N SER A 275 2.75 23.46 -4.76
CA SER A 275 2.35 22.13 -4.29
C SER A 275 3.10 21.73 -3.03
N PHE A 276 2.45 20.91 -2.20
CA PHE A 276 2.99 20.37 -0.97
C PHE A 276 2.81 18.86 -0.91
N VAL A 277 3.75 18.18 -0.26
CA VAL A 277 3.65 16.73 -0.04
C VAL A 277 3.14 16.48 1.38
N VAL A 278 2.11 15.64 1.50
CA VAL A 278 1.59 15.15 2.78
C VAL A 278 1.88 13.65 2.86
N PRO A 279 2.68 13.19 3.82
CA PRO A 279 2.94 11.77 4.00
C PRO A 279 1.68 11.06 4.52
N LEU A 280 1.34 9.92 3.93
CA LEU A 280 0.21 9.09 4.33
C LEU A 280 0.66 7.89 5.16
N ASN A 281 1.68 7.17 4.71
CA ASN A 281 2.23 6.04 5.45
C ASN A 281 3.70 5.80 5.09
N HIS A 282 4.38 5.11 5.99
CA HIS A 282 5.77 4.72 5.87
C HIS A 282 5.92 3.28 6.37
N ALA A 283 6.30 2.38 5.48
CA ALA A 283 6.69 1.03 5.82
C ALA A 283 8.21 0.91 5.71
N GLN A 284 8.86 0.48 6.79
CA GLN A 284 10.30 0.29 6.80
C GLN A 284 10.70 -1.07 6.22
N PHE A 285 11.78 -1.08 5.45
CA PHE A 285 12.42 -2.32 5.05
C PHE A 285 12.95 -3.06 6.28
N GLN A 286 12.64 -4.35 6.39
CA GLN A 286 13.12 -5.18 7.50
C GLN A 286 13.60 -6.54 7.01
N ARG A 287 14.76 -6.98 7.49
CA ARG A 287 15.24 -8.35 7.26
C ARG A 287 14.60 -9.29 8.29
N ARG A 288 14.04 -10.38 7.80
CA ARG A 288 13.39 -11.40 8.64
C ARG A 288 14.34 -12.53 9.03
N SER A 289 15.58 -12.54 8.53
CA SER A 289 16.70 -13.42 8.91
C SER A 289 16.27 -14.86 9.24
N GLY A 290 16.18 -15.22 10.53
CA GLY A 290 15.81 -16.58 10.99
C GLY A 290 14.34 -16.97 10.76
N LEU A 291 13.50 -16.06 10.27
CA LEU A 291 12.10 -16.28 9.93
C LEU A 291 11.89 -16.50 8.41
N TRP A 292 12.97 -16.78 7.66
CA TRP A 292 12.90 -17.06 6.23
C TRP A 292 12.51 -18.52 5.98
N THR A 293 11.21 -18.78 5.85
CA THR A 293 10.69 -20.15 5.61
C THR A 293 10.54 -20.46 4.12
N SER A 294 10.37 -19.43 3.27
CA SER A 294 10.23 -19.62 1.81
C SER A 294 11.47 -20.19 1.12
N VAL A 295 12.61 -20.26 1.83
CA VAL A 295 13.85 -20.92 1.39
C VAL A 295 13.63 -22.38 1.02
N ILE A 296 12.68 -23.05 1.68
CA ILE A 296 12.30 -24.45 1.42
C ILE A 296 11.81 -24.64 -0.02
N ALA A 297 10.99 -23.71 -0.51
CA ALA A 297 10.47 -23.75 -1.87
C ALA A 297 11.52 -23.27 -2.89
N THR A 298 12.19 -22.16 -2.58
CA THR A 298 13.14 -21.48 -3.45
C THR A 298 14.30 -20.91 -2.63
N ILE A 299 15.50 -21.45 -2.83
CA ILE A 299 16.70 -21.08 -2.06
C ILE A 299 17.30 -19.74 -2.52
N GLY A 300 16.99 -19.29 -3.75
CA GLY A 300 17.43 -18.03 -4.34
C GLY A 300 18.90 -18.01 -4.76
N VAL A 301 19.22 -17.10 -5.69
CA VAL A 301 20.54 -17.07 -6.37
C VAL A 301 21.74 -16.99 -5.41
N PHE A 302 21.62 -16.30 -4.28
CA PHE A 302 22.69 -16.26 -3.27
C PHE A 302 23.07 -17.66 -2.80
N ASN A 303 22.08 -18.51 -2.51
CA ASN A 303 22.32 -19.87 -2.06
C ASN A 303 22.79 -20.75 -3.22
N ASP A 304 22.27 -20.53 -4.43
CA ASP A 304 22.73 -21.25 -5.64
C ASP A 304 24.23 -21.04 -5.87
N LEU A 305 24.72 -19.80 -5.73
CA LEU A 305 26.14 -19.47 -5.82
C LEU A 305 26.99 -20.20 -4.77
N ASN A 306 26.49 -20.29 -3.53
CA ASN A 306 27.18 -21.01 -2.45
C ASN A 306 27.16 -22.53 -2.66
N TYR A 307 26.06 -23.08 -3.17
CA TYR A 307 25.95 -24.47 -3.56
C TYR A 307 26.96 -24.81 -4.66
N ALA A 308 27.01 -24.00 -5.72
CA ALA A 308 27.95 -24.19 -6.84
C ALA A 308 29.41 -24.18 -6.36
N SER A 309 29.75 -23.25 -5.47
CA SER A 309 31.05 -23.17 -4.81
C SER A 309 31.35 -24.40 -3.96
N SER A 310 30.39 -24.83 -3.13
CA SER A 310 30.54 -25.99 -2.24
C SER A 310 30.71 -27.31 -2.99
N MET A 311 30.02 -27.45 -4.12
CA MET A 311 30.07 -28.64 -4.97
C MET A 311 31.17 -28.58 -6.03
N ASN A 312 31.81 -27.41 -6.20
CA ASN A 312 32.74 -27.12 -7.28
C ASN A 312 32.17 -27.50 -8.67
N ALA A 313 30.93 -27.08 -8.94
CA ALA A 313 30.17 -27.43 -10.14
C ALA A 313 29.46 -26.21 -10.71
N SER A 314 29.33 -26.17 -12.04
CA SER A 314 28.57 -25.10 -12.72
C SER A 314 27.07 -25.35 -12.59
N LEU A 315 26.29 -24.28 -12.39
CA LEU A 315 24.84 -24.29 -12.44
C LEU A 315 24.28 -24.31 -13.86
N VAL A 316 25.13 -24.12 -14.87
CA VAL A 316 24.72 -24.22 -16.27
C VAL A 316 24.51 -25.70 -16.62
N ARG A 317 23.31 -26.04 -17.09
CA ARG A 317 22.90 -27.44 -17.31
C ARG A 317 23.69 -28.16 -18.40
N ASN A 318 24.12 -27.44 -19.44
CA ASN A 318 24.90 -28.00 -20.55
C ASN A 318 26.43 -27.91 -20.36
N ALA A 319 26.92 -27.40 -19.24
CA ALA A 319 28.35 -27.27 -18.96
C ALA A 319 29.08 -28.61 -18.85
N SER A 320 30.39 -28.62 -19.14
CA SER A 320 31.24 -29.79 -18.96
C SER A 320 31.22 -30.31 -17.51
N ASN A 321 31.30 -29.41 -16.52
CA ASN A 321 31.24 -29.66 -15.08
C ASN A 321 29.87 -29.33 -14.43
N SER A 322 28.77 -29.53 -15.16
CA SER A 322 27.42 -29.20 -14.67
C SER A 322 27.02 -29.94 -13.39
N PHE A 323 26.29 -29.24 -12.51
CA PHE A 323 25.68 -29.79 -11.29
C PHE A 323 24.73 -30.97 -11.58
N THR A 324 24.16 -31.03 -12.78
CA THR A 324 23.26 -32.12 -13.22
C THR A 324 23.97 -33.46 -13.37
N LYS A 325 25.31 -33.46 -13.44
CA LYS A 325 26.15 -34.67 -13.55
C LYS A 325 26.63 -35.18 -12.19
N LEU A 326 26.33 -34.47 -11.10
CA LEU A 326 26.68 -34.89 -9.75
C LEU A 326 25.79 -36.06 -9.30
N ALA A 327 26.24 -36.79 -8.28
CA ALA A 327 25.42 -37.81 -7.64
C ALA A 327 24.13 -37.21 -7.06
N ALA A 328 23.04 -37.97 -7.03
CA ALA A 328 21.72 -37.51 -6.55
C ALA A 328 21.77 -36.88 -5.14
N ALA A 329 22.61 -37.42 -4.25
CA ALA A 329 22.82 -36.90 -2.90
C ALA A 329 23.46 -35.50 -2.83
N LYS A 330 23.91 -34.96 -3.98
CA LYS A 330 24.52 -33.64 -4.10
C LYS A 330 23.68 -32.65 -4.90
N ASN A 331 22.41 -32.94 -5.17
CA ASN A 331 21.53 -32.00 -5.87
C ASN A 331 21.20 -30.78 -4.96
N PRO A 332 20.66 -29.68 -5.52
CA PRO A 332 20.32 -28.48 -4.73
C PRO A 332 19.32 -28.74 -3.58
N GLU A 333 18.38 -29.67 -3.78
CA GLU A 333 17.38 -30.05 -2.77
C GLU A 333 18.00 -30.73 -1.55
N MET A 334 18.94 -31.66 -1.76
CA MET A 334 19.66 -32.35 -0.67
C MET A 334 20.64 -31.39 0.02
N TRP A 335 21.22 -30.45 -0.72
CA TRP A 335 22.16 -29.48 -0.16
C TRP A 335 21.49 -28.44 0.75
N SER A 336 20.23 -28.07 0.48
CA SER A 336 19.49 -27.16 1.36
C SER A 336 19.29 -27.73 2.77
N GLY A 337 19.27 -29.05 2.88
CA GLY A 337 19.26 -29.79 4.15
C GLY A 337 17.86 -30.05 4.72
N ASP A 338 16.79 -29.58 4.08
CA ASP A 338 15.41 -29.81 4.54
C ASP A 338 14.79 -31.10 3.98
N TYR A 339 15.32 -31.64 2.88
CA TYR A 339 14.90 -32.92 2.32
C TYR A 339 16.04 -33.96 2.44
N PRO A 340 15.74 -35.22 2.80
CA PRO A 340 14.48 -35.77 3.29
C PRO A 340 14.42 -35.74 4.84
N ASP A 341 14.73 -34.60 5.46
CA ASP A 341 14.94 -34.48 6.93
C ASP A 341 13.69 -34.90 7.74
N THR A 342 12.50 -34.67 7.19
CA THR A 342 11.23 -34.97 7.86
C THR A 342 10.26 -35.70 6.95
N ILE A 343 9.30 -36.44 7.53
CA ILE A 343 8.23 -37.07 6.75
C ILE A 343 7.42 -36.03 5.96
N TRP A 344 7.30 -34.80 6.46
CA TRP A 344 6.59 -33.72 5.79
C TRP A 344 7.37 -33.16 4.60
N SER A 345 8.71 -33.11 4.68
CA SER A 345 9.56 -32.81 3.51
C SER A 345 9.37 -33.82 2.39
N ILE A 346 9.21 -35.11 2.75
CA ILE A 346 8.97 -36.19 1.79
C ILE A 346 7.57 -36.06 1.19
N VAL A 347 6.54 -35.83 2.01
CA VAL A 347 5.17 -35.62 1.51
C VAL A 347 5.10 -34.39 0.60
N LEU A 348 5.78 -33.28 0.95
CA LEU A 348 5.83 -32.09 0.11
C LEU A 348 6.51 -32.37 -1.23
N HIS A 349 7.66 -33.06 -1.22
CA HIS A 349 8.36 -33.51 -2.41
C HIS A 349 7.47 -34.35 -3.32
N ASP A 350 6.83 -35.39 -2.75
CA ASP A 350 6.03 -36.36 -3.49
C ASP A 350 4.71 -35.79 -4.01
N LYS A 351 4.17 -34.75 -3.36
CA LYS A 351 2.91 -34.11 -3.77
C LYS A 351 3.14 -32.94 -4.72
N ILE A 352 4.01 -31.99 -4.37
CA ILE A 352 4.21 -30.74 -5.11
C ILE A 352 5.42 -30.86 -6.06
N GLY A 353 6.55 -31.32 -5.55
CA GLY A 353 7.78 -31.52 -6.31
C GLY A 353 9.02 -31.18 -5.47
N PRO A 354 10.22 -31.33 -6.05
CA PRO A 354 11.48 -31.12 -5.35
C PRO A 354 11.56 -29.76 -4.65
N LEU A 355 11.98 -29.76 -3.38
CA LEU A 355 12.31 -28.54 -2.64
C LEU A 355 13.42 -27.78 -3.39
N ALA A 356 13.52 -26.47 -3.15
CA ALA A 356 14.36 -25.56 -3.94
C ALA A 356 14.01 -25.45 -5.44
N ALA A 357 12.94 -26.12 -5.92
CA ALA A 357 12.45 -26.02 -7.30
C ALA A 357 10.95 -25.70 -7.38
N ILE A 358 10.36 -25.20 -6.28
CA ILE A 358 8.96 -24.77 -6.20
C ILE A 358 8.93 -23.25 -6.36
N ASP A 359 8.26 -22.79 -7.42
CA ASP A 359 8.10 -21.36 -7.68
C ASP A 359 6.93 -20.82 -6.86
N LEU A 360 7.16 -19.73 -6.11
CA LEU A 360 6.13 -19.07 -5.31
C LEU A 360 5.63 -17.83 -6.05
N ILE A 361 4.40 -17.84 -6.53
CA ILE A 361 3.84 -16.75 -7.34
C ILE A 361 2.70 -16.08 -6.58
N TYR A 362 2.81 -14.78 -6.32
CA TYR A 362 1.71 -13.99 -5.76
C TYR A 362 0.56 -13.92 -6.77
N VAL A 363 -0.65 -14.23 -6.32
CA VAL A 363 -1.87 -14.20 -7.14
C VAL A 363 -2.66 -12.93 -6.80
N LEU A 364 -2.98 -12.13 -7.82
CA LEU A 364 -3.85 -10.96 -7.68
C LEU A 364 -5.33 -11.39 -7.73
N PRO A 365 -6.21 -10.75 -6.94
CA PRO A 365 -7.64 -11.02 -7.03
C PRO A 365 -8.20 -10.62 -8.40
N PRO A 366 -9.09 -11.41 -9.00
CA PRO A 366 -9.71 -11.07 -10.28
C PRO A 366 -10.46 -9.73 -10.17
N ALA A 367 -10.40 -8.92 -11.23
CA ALA A 367 -11.10 -7.64 -11.29
C ALA A 367 -12.63 -7.80 -11.09
N SER A 368 -13.20 -8.92 -11.50
CA SER A 368 -14.62 -9.23 -11.27
C SER A 368 -14.96 -9.35 -9.78
N LEU A 369 -14.10 -10.00 -8.99
CA LEU A 369 -14.26 -10.14 -7.54
C LEU A 369 -14.01 -8.81 -6.81
N THR A 370 -12.94 -8.08 -7.15
CA THR A 370 -12.63 -6.80 -6.49
C THR A 370 -13.73 -5.77 -6.74
N ASN A 371 -14.25 -5.69 -7.97
CA ASN A 371 -15.36 -4.80 -8.31
C ASN A 371 -16.66 -5.20 -7.58
N ALA A 372 -16.98 -6.49 -7.49
CA ALA A 372 -18.18 -6.96 -6.79
C ALA A 372 -18.13 -6.64 -5.29
N ILE A 373 -17.02 -6.93 -4.61
CA ILE A 373 -16.84 -6.64 -3.18
C ILE A 373 -16.84 -5.13 -2.93
N SER A 374 -16.13 -4.36 -3.76
CA SER A 374 -16.12 -2.89 -3.64
C SER A 374 -17.53 -2.31 -3.79
N ALA A 375 -18.29 -2.76 -4.80
CA ALA A 375 -19.66 -2.29 -5.01
C ALA A 375 -20.60 -2.68 -3.86
N ALA A 376 -20.51 -3.91 -3.35
CA ALA A 376 -21.29 -4.38 -2.21
C ALA A 376 -20.99 -3.59 -0.93
N ARG A 377 -19.70 -3.34 -0.65
CA ARG A 377 -19.28 -2.52 0.49
C ARG A 377 -19.79 -1.10 0.41
N THR A 378 -19.66 -0.46 -0.75
CA THR A 378 -20.17 0.88 -0.96
C THR A 378 -21.69 0.94 -0.80
N ALA A 379 -22.42 -0.05 -1.34
CA ALA A 379 -23.88 -0.14 -1.16
C ALA A 379 -24.28 -0.33 0.32
N LEU A 380 -23.55 -1.17 1.07
CA LEU A 380 -23.77 -1.40 2.48
C LEU A 380 -23.48 -0.15 3.32
N VAL A 381 -22.35 0.52 3.07
CA VAL A 381 -21.94 1.75 3.78
C VAL A 381 -22.93 2.89 3.51
N ARG A 382 -23.45 3.02 2.29
CA ARG A 382 -24.53 3.96 1.97
C ARG A 382 -25.80 3.64 2.75
N ALA A 383 -26.25 2.39 2.72
CA ALA A 383 -27.45 1.96 3.42
C ALA A 383 -27.36 2.23 4.93
N LEU A 384 -26.20 1.95 5.55
CA LEU A 384 -25.92 2.23 6.96
C LEU A 384 -25.97 3.72 7.34
N GLN A 385 -25.88 4.63 6.37
CA GLN A 385 -25.94 6.07 6.59
C GLN A 385 -27.29 6.68 6.24
N THR A 386 -28.11 5.98 5.43
CA THR A 386 -29.42 6.48 4.97
C THR A 386 -30.61 5.77 5.64
N ASP A 387 -30.39 4.62 6.27
CA ASP A 387 -31.41 3.82 6.95
C ASP A 387 -31.09 3.70 8.46
N ASP A 388 -31.81 4.49 9.26
CA ASP A 388 -31.62 4.54 10.72
C ASP A 388 -31.90 3.19 11.40
N ALA A 389 -32.84 2.39 10.88
CA ALA A 389 -33.18 1.09 11.45
C ALA A 389 -32.05 0.08 11.20
N LEU A 390 -31.53 0.04 9.97
CA LEU A 390 -30.36 -0.77 9.63
C LEU A 390 -29.13 -0.35 10.45
N HIS A 391 -28.92 0.95 10.60
CA HIS A 391 -27.82 1.49 11.40
C HIS A 391 -27.92 1.11 12.90
N ALA A 392 -29.13 1.16 13.47
CA ALA A 392 -29.37 0.74 14.85
C ALA A 392 -29.08 -0.76 15.05
N GLN A 393 -29.47 -1.60 14.09
CA GLN A 393 -29.16 -3.03 14.12
C GLN A 393 -27.66 -3.29 14.02
N TYR A 394 -26.97 -2.59 13.12
CA TYR A 394 -25.51 -2.68 12.95
C TYR A 394 -24.76 -2.44 14.27
N LYS A 395 -25.10 -1.36 15.00
CA LYS A 395 -24.48 -1.00 16.29
C LYS A 395 -24.58 -2.07 17.36
N THR A 396 -25.60 -2.94 17.29
CA THR A 396 -25.84 -4.00 18.28
C THR A 396 -25.32 -5.37 17.84
N THR A 397 -24.81 -5.48 16.61
CA THR A 397 -24.34 -6.73 16.04
C THR A 397 -22.84 -6.87 16.28
N PRO A 398 -22.38 -7.84 17.09
CA PRO A 398 -20.96 -8.01 17.35
C PRO A 398 -20.27 -8.77 16.21
N ALA A 399 -18.98 -8.48 15.98
CA ALA A 399 -18.09 -9.32 15.19
C ALA A 399 -18.02 -10.75 15.76
N MET A 400 -17.50 -11.72 15.00
CA MET A 400 -17.40 -13.09 15.47
C MET A 400 -16.07 -13.75 15.08
N VAL A 401 -15.63 -14.69 15.91
CA VAL A 401 -14.52 -15.60 15.60
C VAL A 401 -15.12 -16.94 15.23
N LEU A 402 -14.61 -17.52 14.15
CA LEU A 402 -15.02 -18.80 13.60
C LEU A 402 -13.81 -19.74 13.60
N ASP A 403 -14.00 -20.98 14.02
CA ASP A 403 -12.97 -22.04 14.03
C ASP A 403 -13.47 -23.26 13.26
N MET A 404 -13.86 -22.98 12.01
CA MET A 404 -14.44 -23.95 11.10
C MET A 404 -13.42 -25.01 10.67
N VAL A 405 -13.89 -26.25 10.50
CA VAL A 405 -13.11 -27.34 9.92
C VAL A 405 -13.91 -27.96 8.77
N PRO A 406 -13.30 -28.19 7.59
CA PRO A 406 -13.95 -28.93 6.51
C PRO A 406 -14.43 -30.31 7.02
N LYS A 407 -15.66 -30.71 6.66
CA LYS A 407 -16.20 -32.03 7.08
C LYS A 407 -15.30 -33.18 6.67
N THR A 408 -14.66 -33.06 5.50
CA THR A 408 -13.73 -34.04 4.93
C THR A 408 -12.44 -34.20 5.74
N TRP A 409 -12.11 -33.24 6.62
CA TRP A 409 -10.90 -33.30 7.44
C TRP A 409 -11.17 -33.94 8.81
N LEU A 410 -12.42 -34.00 9.27
CA LEU A 410 -12.83 -34.66 10.51
C LEU A 410 -12.73 -36.19 10.39
N ILE A 411 -11.51 -36.70 10.44
CA ILE A 411 -11.17 -38.12 10.33
C ILE A 411 -10.88 -38.68 11.73
N ASP A 412 -11.45 -39.83 12.07
CA ASP A 412 -11.22 -40.47 13.37
C ASP A 412 -9.74 -40.84 13.58
N GLY A 413 -9.18 -40.38 14.70
CA GLY A 413 -7.80 -40.67 15.10
C GLY A 413 -6.71 -39.96 14.28
N VAL A 414 -7.08 -38.96 13.46
CA VAL A 414 -6.11 -38.18 12.68
C VAL A 414 -5.33 -37.20 13.56
N GLN A 415 -4.05 -37.00 13.24
CA GLN A 415 -3.19 -35.99 13.83
C GLN A 415 -2.78 -34.97 12.75
N TYR A 416 -2.80 -33.69 13.10
CA TYR A 416 -2.48 -32.57 12.21
C TYR A 416 -1.09 -32.00 12.53
N PHE A 417 -0.33 -31.64 11.50
CA PHE A 417 1.07 -31.23 11.62
C PHE A 417 1.39 -29.85 11.01
N GLY A 418 0.44 -29.23 10.30
CA GLY A 418 0.54 -27.83 9.86
C GLY A 418 -0.28 -27.54 8.62
N GLY A 419 -0.76 -26.30 8.49
CA GLY A 419 -1.36 -25.76 7.26
C GLY A 419 -0.40 -24.98 6.37
N ASP A 420 0.88 -24.93 6.73
CA ASP A 420 1.91 -24.21 6.01
C ASP A 420 2.89 -25.20 5.36
N PRO A 421 2.97 -25.27 4.01
CA PRO A 421 3.92 -26.15 3.32
C PRO A 421 5.39 -25.78 3.60
N LEU A 422 5.66 -24.58 4.14
CA LEU A 422 6.99 -24.10 4.51
C LEU A 422 7.35 -24.45 5.97
N CYS A 423 6.50 -25.20 6.69
CA CYS A 423 6.76 -25.62 8.08
C CYS A 423 6.80 -27.14 8.21
N LEU A 424 8.01 -27.70 8.13
CA LEU A 424 8.21 -29.15 8.02
C LEU A 424 8.53 -29.86 9.35
N ARG A 425 8.70 -29.12 10.45
CA ARG A 425 9.13 -29.65 11.78
C ARG A 425 8.03 -29.56 12.86
N GLY A 426 6.76 -29.62 12.46
CA GLY A 426 5.62 -29.56 13.38
C GLY A 426 5.50 -30.78 14.30
N THR A 427 4.83 -30.59 15.44
CA THR A 427 4.45 -31.68 16.36
C THR A 427 2.98 -32.08 16.15
N PRO A 428 2.58 -33.32 16.46
CA PRO A 428 1.21 -33.77 16.26
C PRO A 428 0.22 -33.00 17.15
N LEU A 429 -0.83 -32.46 16.55
CA LEU A 429 -1.95 -31.78 17.21
C LEU A 429 -3.30 -32.41 16.82
N TRP A 430 -4.32 -32.19 17.65
CA TRP A 430 -5.67 -32.73 17.47
C TRP A 430 -6.65 -31.74 16.83
N TYR A 431 -6.12 -30.62 16.33
CA TYR A 431 -6.89 -29.57 15.68
C TYR A 431 -6.17 -29.11 14.41
N VAL A 432 -6.96 -28.69 13.43
CA VAL A 432 -6.48 -28.09 12.19
C VAL A 432 -5.76 -26.78 12.51
N GLN A 433 -4.55 -26.57 11.98
CA GLN A 433 -3.78 -25.35 12.22
C GLN A 433 -4.00 -24.30 11.12
N GLN A 434 -3.65 -23.04 11.42
CA GLN A 434 -3.67 -21.96 10.43
C GLN A 434 -2.90 -22.29 9.14
N SER A 435 -3.33 -21.66 8.04
CA SER A 435 -2.62 -21.70 6.76
C SER A 435 -1.27 -20.95 6.84
N PHE A 436 -0.49 -21.02 5.76
CA PHE A 436 0.78 -20.29 5.65
C PHE A 436 0.60 -18.79 5.89
N GLY A 437 1.68 -18.14 6.31
CA GLY A 437 1.72 -16.70 6.47
C GLY A 437 3.11 -16.15 6.20
N PHE A 438 3.18 -14.96 5.63
CA PHE A 438 4.42 -14.22 5.44
C PHE A 438 5.16 -14.04 6.76
N ASP A 439 4.41 -13.73 7.83
CA ASP A 439 4.93 -13.53 9.16
C ASP A 439 5.26 -14.82 9.92
N ASN A 440 4.96 -15.99 9.36
CA ASN A 440 5.10 -17.28 10.04
C ASN A 440 6.57 -17.66 10.26
N ALA A 441 6.85 -18.14 11.47
CA ALA A 441 8.18 -18.55 11.93
C ALA A 441 8.30 -20.07 12.13
N CYS A 442 7.24 -20.82 11.84
CA CYS A 442 7.11 -22.25 12.17
C CYS A 442 7.37 -22.58 13.66
N SER A 443 7.17 -21.60 14.55
CA SER A 443 7.40 -21.74 15.99
C SER A 443 6.16 -22.21 16.73
N SER A 444 6.36 -22.92 17.83
CA SER A 444 5.29 -23.30 18.77
C SER A 444 4.92 -22.10 19.67
N PRO A 445 3.64 -21.94 20.09
CA PRO A 445 2.48 -22.77 19.75
C PRO A 445 1.91 -22.50 18.36
N GLN A 446 1.46 -23.57 17.68
CA GLN A 446 0.78 -23.48 16.39
C GLN A 446 -0.71 -23.17 16.61
N PRO A 447 -1.24 -22.03 16.14
CA PRO A 447 -2.62 -21.64 16.39
C PRO A 447 -3.61 -22.49 15.59
N PRO A 448 -4.83 -22.76 16.12
CA PRO A 448 -5.90 -23.42 15.38
C PRO A 448 -6.34 -22.57 14.20
N LEU A 449 -6.89 -23.20 13.16
CA LEU A 449 -7.50 -22.52 12.03
C LEU A 449 -8.70 -21.69 12.53
N THR A 450 -8.54 -20.38 12.44
CA THR A 450 -9.55 -19.41 12.82
C THR A 450 -9.71 -18.34 11.75
N LEU A 451 -10.89 -17.72 11.74
CA LEU A 451 -11.26 -16.62 10.87
C LEU A 451 -12.02 -15.58 11.70
N GLU A 452 -11.52 -14.35 11.71
CA GLU A 452 -12.22 -13.23 12.31
C GLU A 452 -13.12 -12.60 11.26
N GLY A 453 -14.43 -12.58 11.54
CA GLY A 453 -15.43 -11.97 10.68
C GLY A 453 -16.00 -10.71 11.34
N ASP A 454 -15.59 -9.54 10.84
CA ASP A 454 -16.32 -8.31 11.14
C ASP A 454 -17.70 -8.33 10.47
N VAL A 455 -18.62 -7.52 10.99
CA VAL A 455 -20.03 -7.51 10.55
C VAL A 455 -20.15 -7.23 9.04
N LYS A 456 -19.38 -6.27 8.51
CA LYS A 456 -19.45 -5.89 7.08
C LYS A 456 -18.90 -7.02 6.22
N SER A 457 -17.78 -7.64 6.61
CA SER A 457 -17.20 -8.74 5.84
C SER A 457 -18.08 -9.99 5.83
N VAL A 458 -18.68 -10.35 6.97
CA VAL A 458 -19.61 -11.49 7.05
C VAL A 458 -20.84 -11.26 6.16
N VAL A 459 -21.41 -10.06 6.19
CA VAL A 459 -22.61 -9.73 5.41
C VAL A 459 -22.33 -9.71 3.91
N VAL A 460 -21.18 -9.17 3.50
CA VAL A 460 -20.73 -9.22 2.09
C VAL A 460 -20.44 -10.67 1.67
N ALA A 461 -19.88 -11.51 2.55
CA ALA A 461 -19.69 -12.93 2.26
C ALA A 461 -21.02 -13.68 2.12
N MET A 462 -22.04 -13.37 2.95
CA MET A 462 -23.40 -13.91 2.79
C MET A 462 -24.02 -13.49 1.45
N TRP A 463 -23.81 -12.24 1.04
CA TRP A 463 -24.27 -11.74 -0.26
C TRP A 463 -23.63 -12.49 -1.42
N LEU A 464 -22.30 -12.63 -1.43
CA LEU A 464 -21.57 -13.39 -2.47
C LEU A 464 -22.01 -14.85 -2.53
N HIS A 465 -22.23 -15.46 -1.36
CA HIS A 465 -22.79 -16.81 -1.25
C HIS A 465 -24.18 -16.89 -1.89
N SER A 466 -25.08 -15.96 -1.58
CA SER A 466 -26.45 -15.95 -2.13
C SER A 466 -26.49 -15.88 -3.66
N LEU A 467 -25.55 -15.16 -4.28
CA LEU A 467 -25.42 -15.06 -5.74
C LEU A 467 -25.04 -16.39 -6.41
N SER A 468 -24.37 -17.28 -5.68
CA SER A 468 -23.84 -18.53 -6.23
C SER A 468 -24.89 -19.65 -6.29
N TRP A 469 -25.95 -19.56 -5.47
CA TRP A 469 -26.98 -20.62 -5.37
C TRP A 469 -28.42 -20.18 -5.69
N ASN A 470 -28.63 -18.96 -6.21
CA ASN A 470 -29.90 -18.47 -6.81
C ASN A 470 -31.18 -18.79 -6.03
N SER A 471 -31.12 -18.82 -4.70
CA SER A 471 -32.29 -19.08 -3.84
C SER A 471 -32.18 -18.30 -2.54
N ALA A 472 -33.11 -17.36 -2.35
CA ALA A 472 -33.14 -16.44 -1.22
C ALA A 472 -33.15 -17.17 0.15
N ASN A 473 -33.78 -18.34 0.22
CA ASN A 473 -33.90 -19.11 1.46
C ASN A 473 -32.85 -20.22 1.61
N TYR A 474 -31.95 -20.37 0.65
CA TYR A 474 -30.97 -21.46 0.69
C TYR A 474 -30.05 -21.34 1.89
N PHE A 475 -29.49 -20.14 2.10
CA PHE A 475 -28.59 -19.87 3.22
C PHE A 475 -29.30 -19.96 4.58
N ALA A 476 -30.51 -19.38 4.68
CA ALA A 476 -31.34 -19.41 5.89
C ALA A 476 -31.54 -20.84 6.43
N ASN A 477 -31.82 -21.79 5.54
CA ASN A 477 -32.06 -23.19 5.89
C ASN A 477 -30.78 -23.97 6.28
N ARG A 478 -29.60 -23.38 6.10
CA ARG A 478 -28.29 -24.00 6.35
C ARG A 478 -27.55 -23.40 7.54
N LEU A 479 -28.05 -22.34 8.16
CA LEU A 479 -27.38 -21.64 9.27
C LEU A 479 -26.87 -22.57 10.38
N SER A 480 -27.68 -23.55 10.79
CA SER A 480 -27.29 -24.53 11.81
C SER A 480 -26.16 -25.46 11.35
N ILE A 481 -26.20 -25.91 10.09
CA ILE A 481 -25.20 -26.82 9.51
C ILE A 481 -23.88 -26.08 9.28
N ILE A 482 -23.94 -24.83 8.82
CA ILE A 482 -22.78 -23.94 8.71
C ILE A 482 -22.12 -23.83 10.09
N CYS A 483 -22.89 -23.50 11.12
CA CYS A 483 -22.34 -23.38 12.48
C CYS A 483 -21.77 -24.69 13.04
N GLN A 484 -22.30 -25.86 12.66
CA GLN A 484 -21.78 -27.17 13.06
C GLN A 484 -20.36 -27.46 12.55
N LEU A 485 -19.85 -26.70 11.56
CA LEU A 485 -18.46 -26.80 11.13
C LEU A 485 -17.47 -26.22 12.15
N ASN A 486 -17.92 -25.35 13.04
CA ASN A 486 -17.10 -24.78 14.11
C ASN A 486 -16.87 -25.79 15.21
N GLN A 487 -15.69 -25.74 15.81
CA GLN A 487 -15.30 -26.68 16.87
C GLN A 487 -15.65 -26.11 18.25
N VAL A 488 -14.82 -25.20 18.75
CA VAL A 488 -14.97 -24.53 20.05
C VAL A 488 -16.03 -23.42 19.98
N HIS A 489 -16.15 -22.70 18.85
CA HIS A 489 -17.03 -21.54 18.73
C HIS A 489 -18.45 -21.85 18.23
N ILE A 490 -18.87 -23.12 18.18
CA ILE A 490 -20.20 -23.54 17.68
C ILE A 490 -21.36 -22.81 18.36
N GLY A 491 -21.35 -22.69 19.69
CA GLY A 491 -22.43 -22.04 20.43
C GLY A 491 -22.52 -20.52 20.16
N GLU A 492 -21.37 -19.89 19.94
CA GLU A 492 -21.31 -18.48 19.56
C GLU A 492 -21.82 -18.26 18.14
N CYS A 493 -21.46 -19.13 17.20
CA CYS A 493 -21.97 -19.12 15.83
C CYS A 493 -23.49 -19.26 15.81
N ILE A 494 -24.06 -20.27 16.50
CA ILE A 494 -25.51 -20.53 16.54
C ILE A 494 -26.28 -19.30 17.06
N ARG A 495 -25.70 -18.55 18.00
CA ARG A 495 -26.33 -17.36 18.58
C ARG A 495 -26.16 -16.11 17.72
N ARG A 496 -25.03 -15.94 17.02
CA ARG A 496 -24.68 -14.70 16.30
C ARG A 496 -25.01 -14.75 14.81
N LEU A 497 -24.78 -15.88 14.13
CA LEU A 497 -24.98 -16.01 12.69
C LEU A 497 -26.42 -15.71 12.25
N PRO A 498 -27.48 -16.15 12.98
CA PRO A 498 -28.86 -15.76 12.64
C PRO A 498 -29.15 -14.26 12.77
N ARG A 499 -28.48 -13.55 13.69
CA ARG A 499 -28.62 -12.09 13.82
C ARG A 499 -27.97 -11.36 12.66
N LEU A 500 -26.79 -11.83 12.24
CA LEU A 500 -26.09 -11.35 11.05
C LEU A 500 -26.91 -11.62 9.79
N TYR A 501 -27.55 -12.79 9.70
CA TYR A 501 -28.45 -13.11 8.60
C TYR A 501 -29.68 -12.18 8.55
N ALA A 502 -30.33 -11.91 9.70
CA ALA A 502 -31.44 -10.96 9.75
C ALA A 502 -31.02 -9.53 9.35
N PHE A 503 -29.80 -9.12 9.71
CA PHE A 503 -29.22 -7.85 9.25
C PHE A 503 -28.98 -7.85 7.74
N PHE A 504 -28.43 -8.94 7.21
CA PHE A 504 -28.25 -9.14 5.77
C PHE A 504 -29.61 -9.05 5.03
N GLU A 505 -30.65 -9.73 5.50
CA GLU A 505 -31.99 -9.65 4.90
C GLU A 505 -32.52 -8.22 4.88
N THR A 506 -32.40 -7.51 6.01
CA THR A 506 -32.84 -6.11 6.13
C THR A 506 -32.13 -5.24 5.09
N TRP A 507 -30.81 -5.37 4.97
CA TRP A 507 -30.04 -4.63 3.96
C TRP A 507 -30.45 -4.99 2.52
N THR A 508 -30.65 -6.27 2.21
CA THR A 508 -31.06 -6.70 0.86
C THR A 508 -32.43 -6.19 0.45
N LEU A 509 -33.33 -5.98 1.42
CA LEU A 509 -34.67 -5.44 1.21
C LEU A 509 -34.68 -3.91 1.13
N SER A 510 -33.82 -3.23 1.91
CA SER A 510 -33.84 -1.76 2.00
C SER A 510 -32.94 -1.06 0.97
N ALA A 511 -31.97 -1.76 0.38
CA ALA A 511 -31.01 -1.17 -0.55
C ALA A 511 -30.98 -1.86 -1.92
N ALA A 512 -30.78 -1.06 -2.98
CA ALA A 512 -30.53 -1.57 -4.31
C ALA A 512 -29.22 -2.39 -4.34
N GLN A 513 -29.33 -3.65 -4.74
CA GLN A 513 -28.20 -4.57 -4.76
C GLN A 513 -27.28 -4.28 -5.95
N PRO A 514 -25.95 -4.35 -5.77
CA PRO A 514 -25.02 -4.14 -6.87
C PRO A 514 -25.20 -5.23 -7.94
N HIS A 515 -25.11 -4.84 -9.22
CA HIS A 515 -25.08 -5.80 -10.31
C HIS A 515 -23.71 -6.48 -10.39
N VAL A 516 -23.68 -7.81 -10.36
CA VAL A 516 -22.45 -8.61 -10.53
C VAL A 516 -22.48 -9.29 -11.89
N GLY A 517 -21.36 -9.22 -12.62
CA GLY A 517 -21.23 -9.92 -13.90
C GLY A 517 -21.22 -11.44 -13.71
N PRO A 518 -21.67 -12.23 -14.71
CA PRO A 518 -21.79 -13.68 -14.59
C PRO A 518 -20.43 -14.39 -14.47
N SER A 519 -19.31 -13.73 -14.78
CA SER A 519 -17.97 -14.34 -14.79
C SER A 519 -17.35 -14.48 -13.41
N MET A 520 -17.80 -13.76 -12.38
CA MET A 520 -17.10 -13.67 -11.09
C MET A 520 -16.82 -15.06 -10.47
N VAL A 521 -17.85 -15.92 -10.41
CA VAL A 521 -17.70 -17.27 -9.84
C VAL A 521 -16.76 -18.12 -10.69
N ALA A 522 -16.86 -18.04 -12.01
CA ALA A 522 -15.98 -18.78 -12.93
C ALA A 522 -14.52 -18.32 -12.81
N ASP A 523 -14.28 -17.01 -12.71
CA ASP A 523 -12.95 -16.41 -12.55
C ASP A 523 -12.30 -16.91 -11.24
N ILE A 524 -13.05 -17.00 -10.15
CA ILE A 524 -12.57 -17.48 -8.85
C ILE A 524 -12.26 -18.98 -8.90
N LEU A 525 -13.17 -19.78 -9.44
CA LEU A 525 -12.97 -21.22 -9.57
C LEU A 525 -11.76 -21.55 -10.45
N SER A 526 -11.46 -20.71 -11.46
CA SER A 526 -10.28 -20.88 -12.33
C SER A 526 -8.95 -20.74 -11.59
N LEU A 527 -8.92 -19.97 -10.49
CA LEU A 527 -7.71 -19.82 -9.66
C LEU A 527 -7.45 -21.03 -8.76
N ASN A 528 -8.45 -21.89 -8.55
CA ASN A 528 -8.33 -23.13 -7.79
C ASN A 528 -7.73 -22.95 -6.38
N ILE A 529 -8.12 -21.85 -5.71
CA ILE A 529 -7.64 -21.47 -4.38
C ILE A 529 -8.13 -22.48 -3.34
N SER A 530 -7.25 -22.86 -2.42
CA SER A 530 -7.51 -23.89 -1.43
C SER A 530 -6.80 -23.64 -0.10
N LEU A 531 -7.16 -24.43 0.91
CA LEU A 531 -6.38 -24.64 2.13
C LEU A 531 -5.75 -26.04 2.08
N MET A 532 -4.68 -26.24 2.85
CA MET A 532 -4.06 -27.54 3.03
C MET A 532 -3.81 -27.87 4.50
N GLN A 533 -3.62 -29.15 4.81
CA GLN A 533 -3.09 -29.64 6.09
C GLN A 533 -2.21 -30.86 5.88
N PHE A 534 -1.06 -30.90 6.55
CA PHE A 534 -0.33 -32.14 6.77
C PHE A 534 -1.02 -32.97 7.85
N VAL A 535 -1.28 -34.23 7.53
CA VAL A 535 -1.96 -35.16 8.44
C VAL A 535 -1.26 -36.50 8.50
N ALA A 536 -1.26 -37.11 9.68
CA ALA A 536 -0.93 -38.51 9.87
C ALA A 536 -2.14 -39.27 10.40
N THR A 537 -2.41 -40.40 9.77
CA THR A 537 -3.23 -41.48 10.32
C THR A 537 -2.30 -42.64 10.72
N THR A 538 -2.81 -43.67 11.39
CA THR A 538 -2.01 -44.80 11.89
C THR A 538 -1.08 -45.42 10.83
N ASN A 539 -1.48 -45.41 9.55
CA ASN A 539 -0.74 -46.08 8.47
C ASN A 539 -0.39 -45.17 7.29
N ASN A 540 -0.75 -43.88 7.31
CA ASN A 540 -0.57 -43.01 6.15
C ASN A 540 -0.33 -41.56 6.56
N GLN A 541 0.73 -40.97 6.01
CA GLN A 541 1.03 -39.53 6.10
C GLN A 541 0.72 -38.89 4.76
N THR A 542 -0.10 -37.85 4.77
CA THR A 542 -0.52 -37.20 3.55
C THR A 542 -0.81 -35.73 3.75
N MET A 543 -1.13 -35.05 2.64
CA MET A 543 -1.53 -33.66 2.61
C MET A 543 -3.00 -33.61 2.18
N LEU A 544 -3.87 -33.14 3.08
CA LEU A 544 -5.26 -32.83 2.75
C LEU A 544 -5.33 -31.48 2.05
N GLN A 545 -6.31 -31.33 1.17
CA GLN A 545 -6.59 -30.09 0.47
C GLN A 545 -8.10 -29.84 0.46
N GLN A 546 -8.50 -28.60 0.63
CA GLN A 546 -9.90 -28.18 0.58
C GLN A 546 -10.02 -26.91 -0.28
N PRO A 547 -10.72 -26.94 -1.41
CA PRO A 547 -11.03 -25.74 -2.19
C PRO A 547 -11.75 -24.70 -1.34
N ILE A 548 -11.41 -23.41 -1.54
CA ILE A 548 -11.99 -22.33 -0.72
C ILE A 548 -13.47 -22.15 -1.05
N VAL A 549 -13.84 -22.25 -2.33
CA VAL A 549 -15.24 -22.29 -2.80
C VAL A 549 -15.47 -23.60 -3.55
N ASP A 550 -16.50 -24.34 -3.15
CA ASP A 550 -16.96 -25.57 -3.79
C ASP A 550 -18.47 -25.47 -4.04
N LEU A 551 -18.87 -25.54 -5.31
CA LEU A 551 -20.28 -25.44 -5.72
C LEU A 551 -21.15 -26.59 -5.16
N ASN A 552 -20.53 -27.70 -4.74
CA ASN A 552 -21.20 -28.86 -4.15
C ASN A 552 -21.23 -28.83 -2.62
N ASP A 553 -20.39 -28.00 -1.97
CA ASP A 553 -20.38 -27.80 -0.52
C ASP A 553 -20.66 -26.32 -0.18
N PRO A 554 -21.95 -25.92 -0.18
CA PRO A 554 -22.33 -24.56 0.15
C PRO A 554 -22.12 -24.24 1.63
N ASP A 555 -22.08 -25.24 2.52
CA ASP A 555 -21.90 -25.01 3.96
C ASP A 555 -20.46 -24.52 4.21
N TRP A 556 -19.48 -25.19 3.61
CA TRP A 556 -18.09 -24.77 3.64
C TRP A 556 -17.85 -23.47 2.87
N SER A 557 -18.46 -23.33 1.69
CA SER A 557 -18.21 -22.19 0.79
C SER A 557 -18.55 -20.83 1.40
N PHE A 558 -19.44 -20.76 2.39
CA PHE A 558 -19.67 -19.53 3.15
C PHE A 558 -18.37 -19.01 3.80
N TYR A 559 -17.62 -19.89 4.46
CA TYR A 559 -16.31 -19.57 5.03
C TYR A 559 -15.31 -19.22 3.94
N GLY A 560 -15.42 -19.88 2.79
CA GLY A 560 -14.66 -19.56 1.60
C GLY A 560 -14.82 -18.13 1.13
N TRP A 561 -16.07 -17.68 0.98
CA TRP A 561 -16.40 -16.32 0.59
C TRP A 561 -15.87 -15.29 1.59
N LEU A 562 -15.88 -15.60 2.89
CA LEU A 562 -15.31 -14.73 3.91
C LEU A 562 -13.77 -14.62 3.79
N HIS A 563 -13.07 -15.72 3.47
CA HIS A 563 -11.63 -15.65 3.15
C HIS A 563 -11.35 -14.79 1.91
N LEU A 564 -12.20 -14.87 0.88
CA LEU A 564 -12.07 -14.06 -0.34
C LEU A 564 -12.34 -12.57 -0.07
N VAL A 565 -13.26 -12.25 0.83
CA VAL A 565 -13.51 -10.87 1.29
C VAL A 565 -12.29 -10.32 2.03
N ASP A 566 -11.65 -11.11 2.90
CA ASP A 566 -10.39 -10.74 3.55
C ASP A 566 -9.24 -10.56 2.54
N TRP A 567 -9.17 -11.40 1.51
CA TRP A 567 -8.15 -11.29 0.47
C TRP A 567 -8.28 -9.98 -0.32
N VAL A 568 -9.50 -9.60 -0.71
CA VAL A 568 -9.73 -8.29 -1.36
C VAL A 568 -9.47 -7.11 -0.41
N GLN A 569 -9.53 -7.31 0.90
CA GLN A 569 -9.12 -6.31 1.89
C GLN A 569 -7.62 -6.25 2.17
N GLY A 570 -6.82 -7.14 1.56
CA GLY A 570 -5.40 -7.28 1.87
C GLY A 570 -5.13 -7.79 3.30
N LEU A 571 -6.13 -8.35 3.98
CA LEU A 571 -5.93 -9.05 5.25
C LEU A 571 -5.39 -10.47 5.03
N ARG A 572 -5.50 -10.96 3.80
CA ARG A 572 -4.93 -12.23 3.34
C ARG A 572 -4.28 -12.02 1.99
N GLU A 573 -3.40 -12.95 1.62
CA GLU A 573 -2.84 -13.04 0.28
C GLU A 573 -2.94 -14.45 -0.26
N VAL A 574 -2.82 -14.59 -1.57
CA VAL A 574 -2.88 -15.89 -2.24
C VAL A 574 -1.56 -16.12 -2.95
N VAL A 575 -0.99 -17.30 -2.75
CA VAL A 575 0.29 -17.70 -3.36
C VAL A 575 0.10 -19.05 -4.05
N ALA A 576 0.51 -19.12 -5.31
CA ALA A 576 0.61 -20.37 -6.06
C ALA A 576 1.99 -21.01 -5.79
N PHE A 577 1.97 -22.25 -5.32
CA PHE A 577 3.13 -23.12 -5.13
C PHE A 577 3.25 -24.00 -6.38
N ASP A 578 3.99 -23.51 -7.37
CA ASP A 578 4.19 -24.16 -8.67
C ASP A 578 5.36 -25.15 -8.58
N GLY A 579 5.04 -26.41 -8.31
CA GLY A 579 5.99 -27.50 -8.29
C GLY A 579 6.15 -28.23 -9.62
N ASP A 580 7.01 -29.25 -9.61
CA ASP A 580 7.27 -30.10 -10.78
C ASP A 580 6.16 -31.13 -11.04
N LEU A 581 5.41 -31.52 -10.01
CA LEU A 581 4.36 -32.53 -10.08
C LEU A 581 2.97 -31.89 -10.17
N GLN A 582 2.71 -30.89 -9.33
CA GLN A 582 1.45 -30.15 -9.35
C GLN A 582 1.64 -28.71 -8.86
N SER A 583 0.66 -27.88 -9.21
CA SER A 583 0.49 -26.52 -8.68
C SER A 583 -0.56 -26.54 -7.56
N VAL A 584 -0.25 -25.96 -6.41
CA VAL A 584 -1.23 -25.78 -5.31
C VAL A 584 -1.37 -24.28 -5.03
N VAL A 585 -2.59 -23.75 -5.15
CA VAL A 585 -2.86 -22.33 -4.86
C VAL A 585 -3.45 -22.23 -3.47
N LEU A 586 -2.74 -21.56 -2.57
CA LEU A 586 -3.10 -21.47 -1.16
C LEU A 586 -3.44 -20.02 -0.79
N ILE A 587 -4.44 -19.86 0.08
CA ILE A 587 -4.72 -18.58 0.74
C ILE A 587 -4.05 -18.55 2.12
N SER A 588 -3.42 -17.43 2.46
CA SER A 588 -2.70 -17.25 3.72
C SER A 588 -3.65 -17.23 4.92
N LYS A 589 -3.10 -17.34 6.13
CA LYS A 589 -3.79 -16.92 7.36
C LYS A 589 -4.15 -15.42 7.30
N GLN A 590 -5.06 -14.99 8.16
CA GLN A 590 -5.39 -13.58 8.33
C GLN A 590 -4.22 -12.85 8.99
N TYR A 591 -3.82 -11.71 8.43
CA TYR A 591 -2.81 -10.83 9.00
C TYR A 591 -3.46 -9.76 9.86
N THR A 592 -2.79 -9.42 10.95
CA THR A 592 -3.18 -8.29 11.80
C THR A 592 -2.69 -6.98 11.17
N PRO A 593 -3.57 -5.99 10.93
CA PRO A 593 -3.16 -4.68 10.43
C PRO A 593 -2.13 -4.01 11.33
N LEU A 594 -1.21 -3.26 10.72
CA LEU A 594 -0.23 -2.46 11.44
C LEU A 594 -0.82 -1.08 11.75
N ALA A 595 -0.39 -0.49 12.86
CA ALA A 595 -0.81 0.83 13.30
C ALA A 595 0.40 1.77 13.42
N TYR A 596 0.27 3.01 12.92
CA TYR A 596 1.31 4.03 12.98
C TYR A 596 0.73 5.40 13.37
N VAL A 597 1.49 6.22 14.09
CA VAL A 597 1.08 7.57 14.49
C VAL A 597 1.79 8.60 13.61
N ALA A 598 1.03 9.48 12.96
CA ALA A 598 1.59 10.55 12.15
C ALA A 598 2.44 11.52 13.00
N ASP A 599 3.65 11.84 12.52
CA ASP A 599 4.55 12.78 13.19
C ASP A 599 4.01 14.22 13.09
N PRO A 600 3.67 14.88 14.23
CA PRO A 600 3.23 16.28 14.23
C PRO A 600 4.25 17.25 13.61
N LEU A 601 5.54 16.93 13.67
CA LEU A 601 6.62 17.76 13.14
C LEU A 601 6.75 17.67 11.61
N ALA A 602 6.08 16.70 10.99
CA ALA A 602 6.06 16.58 9.53
C ALA A 602 5.20 17.65 8.85
N THR A 603 4.29 18.31 9.58
CA THR A 603 3.46 19.38 9.03
C THR A 603 4.27 20.68 8.90
N PRO A 604 4.47 21.21 7.69
CA PRO A 604 5.21 22.46 7.49
C PRO A 604 4.41 23.67 7.99
N THR A 605 5.03 24.52 8.79
CA THR A 605 4.41 25.72 9.38
C THR A 605 5.25 27.00 9.20
N ARG A 606 6.45 26.88 8.63
CA ARG A 606 7.45 27.97 8.62
C ARG A 606 6.98 29.15 7.76
N PHE A 607 6.39 28.88 6.60
CA PHE A 607 5.95 29.92 5.68
C PHE A 607 4.73 30.66 6.22
N SER A 608 3.74 29.93 6.73
CA SER A 608 2.53 30.52 7.30
C SER A 608 2.80 31.28 8.59
N THR A 609 3.72 30.78 9.42
CA THR A 609 4.20 31.52 10.60
C THR A 609 4.83 32.85 10.21
N PHE A 610 5.64 32.88 9.14
CA PHE A 610 6.21 34.11 8.62
C PHE A 610 5.13 35.09 8.12
N ILE A 611 4.17 34.63 7.32
CA ILE A 611 3.06 35.46 6.84
C ILE A 611 2.29 36.04 8.03
N TRP A 612 1.96 35.21 9.01
CA TRP A 612 1.26 35.64 10.22
C TRP A 612 1.98 36.76 10.95
N PHE A 613 3.28 36.61 11.20
CA PHE A 613 4.10 37.64 11.85
C PHE A 613 4.25 38.90 10.99
N ALA A 614 4.47 38.75 9.68
CA ALA A 614 4.62 39.89 8.77
C ALA A 614 3.33 40.73 8.72
N MET A 615 2.17 40.08 8.70
CA MET A 615 0.88 40.76 8.68
C MET A 615 0.57 41.44 10.00
N TRP A 616 0.82 40.78 11.15
CA TRP A 616 0.74 41.45 12.44
C TRP A 616 1.70 42.64 12.55
N TYR A 617 2.92 42.49 12.05
CA TYR A 617 3.91 43.56 12.04
C TYR A 617 3.41 44.78 11.24
N ILE A 618 2.90 44.57 10.02
CA ILE A 618 2.34 45.64 9.19
C ILE A 618 1.11 46.27 9.85
N CYS A 619 0.20 45.47 10.42
CA CYS A 619 -0.99 45.98 11.12
C CYS A 619 -0.63 46.79 12.36
N VAL A 620 0.28 46.30 13.22
CA VAL A 620 0.71 46.99 14.45
C VAL A 620 1.50 48.25 14.12
N LEU A 621 2.41 48.19 13.14
CA LEU A 621 3.15 49.36 12.68
C LEU A 621 2.18 50.40 12.10
N GLY A 622 1.25 50.00 11.23
CA GLY A 622 0.23 50.89 10.67
C GLY A 622 -0.66 51.53 11.75
N MET A 623 -1.12 50.75 12.72
CA MET A 623 -1.90 51.25 13.86
C MET A 623 -1.10 52.23 14.73
N SER A 624 0.13 51.88 15.10
CA SER A 624 1.01 52.72 15.92
C SER A 624 1.37 54.04 15.24
N VAL A 625 1.71 54.01 13.94
CA VAL A 625 1.97 55.23 13.15
C VAL A 625 0.71 56.08 13.05
N THR A 626 -0.46 55.47 12.83
CA THR A 626 -1.74 56.20 12.77
C THR A 626 -2.06 56.84 14.12
N LEU A 627 -1.93 56.12 15.23
CA LEU A 627 -2.16 56.63 16.58
C LEU A 627 -1.15 57.71 16.99
N ALA A 628 0.13 57.51 16.70
CA ALA A 628 1.19 58.49 16.98
C ALA A 628 0.96 59.77 16.16
N SER A 629 0.60 59.64 14.89
CA SER A 629 0.25 60.78 14.04
C SER A 629 -0.97 61.51 14.59
N LEU A 630 -2.04 60.79 14.94
CA LEU A 630 -3.24 61.36 15.56
C LEU A 630 -2.92 62.10 16.88
N PHE A 631 -2.05 61.53 17.72
CA PHE A 631 -1.63 62.13 18.97
C PHE A 631 -0.80 63.40 18.74
N VAL A 632 0.23 63.34 17.90
CA VAL A 632 1.10 64.48 17.58
C VAL A 632 0.30 65.62 16.93
N PHE A 633 -0.54 65.32 15.94
CA PHE A 633 -1.41 66.32 15.31
C PHE A 633 -2.46 66.86 16.28
N GLY A 634 -3.03 66.02 17.15
CA GLY A 634 -3.96 66.43 18.19
C GLY A 634 -3.35 67.42 19.18
N VAL A 635 -2.12 67.17 19.63
CA VAL A 635 -1.37 68.06 20.52
C VAL A 635 -0.94 69.34 19.79
N ALA A 636 -0.36 69.24 18.60
CA ALA A 636 0.13 70.38 17.82
C ALA A 636 -1.00 71.35 17.41
N THR A 637 -2.19 70.82 17.13
CA THR A 637 -3.36 71.63 16.74
C THR A 637 -4.29 71.97 17.90
N ARG A 638 -3.94 71.60 19.15
CA ARG A 638 -4.82 71.75 20.34
C ARG A 638 -6.23 71.20 20.11
N GLY A 639 -6.34 70.07 19.41
CA GLY A 639 -7.62 69.42 19.06
C GLY A 639 -8.34 69.99 17.83
N SER A 640 -7.77 70.98 17.14
CA SER A 640 -8.37 71.59 15.95
C SER A 640 -7.88 70.94 14.65
N PHE A 641 -8.41 69.76 14.31
CA PHE A 641 -8.11 69.06 13.04
C PHE A 641 -9.38 68.83 12.19
N ARG A 642 -9.20 68.68 10.87
CA ARG A 642 -10.30 68.36 9.93
C ARG A 642 -10.55 66.84 9.90
N GLY A 643 -11.71 66.40 10.37
CA GLY A 643 -12.06 64.98 10.47
C GLY A 643 -12.07 64.21 9.14
N ARG A 644 -12.31 64.89 8.00
CA ARG A 644 -12.24 64.29 6.65
C ARG A 644 -10.89 63.68 6.31
N ASN A 645 -9.80 64.21 6.89
CA ASN A 645 -8.46 63.66 6.65
C ASN A 645 -8.28 62.27 7.27
N LEU A 646 -9.08 61.93 8.28
CA LEU A 646 -9.04 60.62 8.95
C LEU A 646 -9.62 59.50 8.09
N TRP A 647 -10.37 59.83 7.02
CA TRP A 647 -10.92 58.82 6.10
C TRP A 647 -9.84 58.15 5.26
N PHE A 648 -8.69 58.80 5.08
CA PHE A 648 -7.54 58.23 4.37
C PHE A 648 -6.66 57.36 5.27
N ALA A 649 -6.88 57.37 6.59
CA ALA A 649 -6.16 56.54 7.54
C ALA A 649 -6.81 55.16 7.65
N SER A 650 -6.55 54.30 6.66
CA SER A 650 -6.99 52.90 6.66
C SER A 650 -5.78 51.96 6.77
N PRO A 651 -5.55 51.34 7.94
CA PRO A 651 -4.48 50.34 8.13
C PRO A 651 -4.60 49.13 7.18
N ILE A 652 -5.81 48.86 6.67
CA ILE A 652 -6.15 47.70 5.84
C ILE A 652 -5.59 47.80 4.41
N VAL A 653 -5.51 49.02 3.85
CA VAL A 653 -5.14 49.20 2.42
C VAL A 653 -3.65 48.90 2.17
N GLY A 654 -2.78 49.15 3.15
CA GLY A 654 -1.37 48.81 3.06
C GLY A 654 -1.09 47.31 3.15
N SER A 655 -1.91 46.56 3.90
CA SER A 655 -1.73 45.12 4.10
C SER A 655 -2.22 44.29 2.90
N VAL A 656 -3.31 44.70 2.25
CA VAL A 656 -3.82 44.03 1.03
C VAL A 656 -2.95 44.33 -0.20
N GLY A 657 -2.46 45.58 -0.34
CA GLY A 657 -1.62 45.97 -1.48
C GLY A 657 -0.22 45.34 -1.48
N SER A 658 0.38 45.13 -0.30
CA SER A 658 1.71 44.52 -0.18
C SER A 658 1.71 43.00 -0.34
N VAL A 659 0.58 42.32 -0.08
CA VAL A 659 0.45 40.85 -0.26
C VAL A 659 0.16 40.49 -1.72
N VAL A 660 -0.40 41.39 -2.53
CA VAL A 660 -0.61 41.18 -3.98
C VAL A 660 0.68 41.40 -4.80
N LEU A 661 1.73 41.97 -4.19
CA LEU A 661 3.02 42.27 -4.83
C LEU A 661 4.15 41.30 -4.43
N LEU A 662 3.86 40.30 -3.59
CA LEU A 662 4.73 39.16 -3.26
C LEU A 662 4.12 37.89 -3.84
#